data_AF-A0AAE9CW41-F1
#
_entry.id   AF-A0AAE9CW41-F1
#
_cell.length_a   1.000
_cell.length_b   1.000
_cell.length_c   1.000
_cell.angle_alpha   90.00
_cell.angle_beta   90.00
_cell.angle_gamma   90.00
#
_symmetry.space_group_name_H-M   'P 1'
#
loop_
_entity.id
_entity.type
_entity.pdbx_description
1 polymer ?
#
loop_
_entity_poly.entity_id
_entity_poly.type
_entity_poly.pdbx_seq_one_letter_code
_entity_poly.pdbx_strand_id
1 'polypeptide(L)'
;MLAAIPDMDRRLSYGSLKCVLQKFKANFRFRLAERLPEIRCAEKAVPLYIDKFTFAEEGFKLNNTEYQLGVICQVRDGPAQKTFIGQAQYGGHPRDIDRFGYEIRSFTELTPGDIFVQDYNPQMDADDDLEFETTEESLLIQQNRLIALEKEKIELEHAPEEVENIPENPMELDLSEEDLIGIEPEEEDDLMDPDQVERGRDQVLSRKEQLEKINISIIYAKTLLAYIEFDLERNRRKRDNLPSLFDFFIQFTKTSPDGTVYIERFNYDKSLMAARKYLICKLLGNRKPVMKIKSLGFWARPGGGLVISLPEGIKLDVQNFGTSGNLSDVLERVEPVLEYPNRPFNLLTSDSLRLEDAQNPKVQNAEVLVLSDNWDVDYIALCREVQNKNIVIFLGQEMQPLEYGLLVEDLIETKGTVGTFYEITQTGEDKTKEAMRFIAAHFENVVMRERFRLAEGLPKIQWADKAVPLFISKLTICEEGHKLNDTDYRLGVICHTCNGYAPKTIICGNQYGHLRDIDRFRFEKRLFPEFTPGDIFVQDFNPQRGVDDDLELAITEASFMMEHDRLTALEKFTKVFSDGTVHIERFNYDKSLMEAWRYLICKTLGNRKSINKIESLGFQAQKHDGLVVCLPEGIKLNVRNFATSGNLSEVLQRVEPMLESPNRPFGRLTSDGLRLEDAHNPKV
;
A
#
# COMPACT_ATOMS: atom_id res chain seq x y z
N MET A 1 -52.50 -47.96 -19.45
CA MET A 1 -52.30 -47.17 -18.21
C MET A 1 -52.68 -45.74 -18.52
N LEU A 2 -53.84 -45.29 -18.06
CA LEU A 2 -54.21 -43.87 -18.10
C LEU A 2 -53.40 -43.17 -17.01
N ALA A 3 -52.51 -42.25 -17.39
CA ALA A 3 -51.81 -41.38 -16.45
C ALA A 3 -52.87 -40.53 -15.74
N ALA A 4 -53.02 -40.74 -14.43
CA ALA A 4 -53.90 -39.93 -13.60
C ALA A 4 -53.46 -38.48 -13.71
N ILE A 5 -54.39 -37.61 -14.12
CA ILE A 5 -54.23 -36.16 -14.07
C ILE A 5 -53.86 -35.82 -12.61
N PRO A 6 -52.73 -35.13 -12.34
CA PRO A 6 -52.36 -34.81 -10.98
C PRO A 6 -53.47 -33.96 -10.35
N ASP A 7 -53.96 -34.43 -9.21
CA ASP A 7 -54.94 -33.71 -8.38
C ASP A 7 -54.32 -32.38 -7.94
N MET A 8 -54.78 -31.29 -8.55
CA MET A 8 -54.27 -29.93 -8.35
C MET A 8 -54.58 -29.40 -6.94
N ASP A 9 -55.51 -30.02 -6.20
CA ASP A 9 -55.86 -29.64 -4.83
C ASP A 9 -55.08 -30.44 -3.77
N ARG A 10 -54.24 -31.39 -4.20
CA ARG A 10 -53.45 -32.21 -3.29
C ARG A 10 -52.31 -31.42 -2.67
N ARG A 11 -52.49 -31.04 -1.41
CA ARG A 11 -51.46 -30.39 -0.58
C ARG A 11 -50.22 -31.27 -0.45
N LEU A 12 -49.03 -30.65 -0.47
CA LEU A 12 -47.78 -31.33 -0.16
C LEU A 12 -47.81 -31.87 1.28
N SER A 13 -47.30 -33.08 1.48
CA SER A 13 -47.07 -33.60 2.82
C SER A 13 -46.06 -32.71 3.57
N TYR A 14 -46.12 -32.67 4.90
CA TYR A 14 -45.18 -31.89 5.71
C TYR A 14 -43.70 -32.22 5.40
N GLY A 15 -43.39 -33.51 5.19
CA GLY A 15 -42.05 -33.95 4.79
C GLY A 15 -41.66 -33.46 3.39
N SER A 16 -42.54 -33.59 2.41
CA SER A 16 -42.29 -33.09 1.04
C SER A 16 -42.12 -31.58 1.01
N LEU A 17 -42.95 -30.85 1.77
CA LEU A 17 -42.86 -29.40 1.89
C LEU A 17 -41.50 -28.98 2.46
N LYS A 18 -41.00 -29.66 3.50
CA LYS A 18 -39.64 -29.43 4.02
C LYS A 18 -38.56 -29.61 2.96
N CYS A 19 -38.62 -30.70 2.19
CA CYS A 19 -37.66 -30.97 1.12
C CYS A 19 -37.66 -29.88 0.04
N VAL A 20 -38.84 -29.41 -0.36
CA VAL A 20 -38.97 -28.32 -1.34
C VAL A 20 -38.44 -27.00 -0.77
N LEU A 21 -38.81 -26.66 0.46
CA LEU A 21 -38.37 -25.41 1.12
C LEU A 21 -36.84 -25.34 1.28
N GLN A 22 -36.16 -26.45 1.51
CA GLN A 22 -34.69 -26.50 1.58
C GLN A 22 -33.99 -26.10 0.28
N LYS A 23 -34.67 -26.20 -0.87
CA LYS A 23 -34.10 -25.83 -2.18
C LYS A 23 -34.23 -24.35 -2.51
N PHE A 24 -35.00 -23.59 -1.72
CA PHE A 24 -35.20 -22.17 -1.95
C PHE A 24 -34.21 -21.29 -1.19
N LYS A 25 -33.84 -20.16 -1.80
CA LYS A 25 -33.03 -19.10 -1.17
C LYS A 25 -33.77 -18.48 0.01
N ALA A 26 -33.03 -18.05 1.05
CA ALA A 26 -33.59 -17.51 2.29
C ALA A 26 -34.66 -16.42 2.09
N ASN A 27 -34.37 -15.36 1.32
CA ASN A 27 -35.32 -14.26 1.07
C ASN A 27 -36.60 -14.72 0.35
N PHE A 28 -36.53 -15.73 -0.51
CA PHE A 28 -37.73 -16.30 -1.14
C PHE A 28 -38.59 -17.03 -0.11
N ARG A 29 -37.97 -17.77 0.80
CA ARG A 29 -38.66 -18.50 1.87
C ARG A 29 -39.35 -17.56 2.85
N PHE A 30 -38.72 -16.44 3.22
CA PHE A 30 -39.33 -15.43 4.07
C PHE A 30 -40.58 -14.83 3.42
N ARG A 31 -40.50 -14.42 2.16
CA ARG A 31 -41.65 -13.92 1.39
C ARG A 31 -42.77 -14.94 1.29
N LEU A 32 -42.42 -16.21 1.03
CA LEU A 32 -43.40 -17.29 0.91
C LEU A 32 -44.12 -17.54 2.24
N ALA A 33 -43.38 -17.58 3.35
CA ALA A 33 -43.92 -17.76 4.70
C ALA A 33 -44.73 -16.56 5.20
N GLU A 34 -44.43 -15.36 4.72
CA GLU A 34 -45.22 -14.15 4.97
C GLU A 34 -46.58 -14.24 4.29
N ARG A 35 -46.61 -14.60 3.00
CA ARG A 35 -47.84 -14.74 2.20
C ARG A 35 -48.67 -15.98 2.53
N LEU A 36 -48.03 -17.07 2.97
CA LEU A 36 -48.66 -18.35 3.29
C LEU A 36 -48.38 -18.73 4.75
N PRO A 37 -49.18 -18.27 5.73
CA PRO A 37 -48.92 -18.54 7.13
C PRO A 37 -48.85 -20.03 7.50
N GLU A 38 -49.59 -20.89 6.78
CA GLU A 38 -49.64 -22.34 7.00
C GLU A 38 -48.27 -23.04 6.85
N ILE A 39 -47.33 -22.49 6.06
CA ILE A 39 -46.03 -23.12 5.83
C ILE A 39 -44.95 -22.67 6.82
N ARG A 40 -45.21 -21.66 7.66
CA ARG A 40 -44.21 -21.05 8.57
C ARG A 40 -43.53 -22.09 9.46
N CYS A 41 -44.29 -23.04 10.00
CA CYS A 41 -43.75 -24.10 10.85
C CYS A 41 -42.82 -25.05 10.08
N ALA A 42 -43.11 -25.37 8.82
CA ALA A 42 -42.23 -26.19 7.99
C ALA A 42 -40.98 -25.43 7.58
N GLU A 43 -41.13 -24.15 7.24
CA GLU A 43 -40.05 -23.24 6.88
C GLU A 43 -39.05 -23.07 8.03
N LYS A 44 -39.51 -22.74 9.24
CA LYS A 44 -38.61 -22.59 10.40
C LYS A 44 -37.96 -23.90 10.86
N ALA A 45 -38.53 -25.05 10.48
CA ALA A 45 -38.05 -26.37 10.88
C ALA A 45 -36.97 -26.96 9.95
N VAL A 46 -36.57 -26.27 8.88
CA VAL A 46 -35.48 -26.71 8.00
C VAL A 46 -34.33 -25.69 8.00
N PRO A 47 -33.07 -26.13 7.81
CA PRO A 47 -31.91 -25.25 7.83
C PRO A 47 -32.02 -24.08 6.84
N LEU A 48 -31.39 -22.97 7.21
CA LEU A 48 -31.14 -21.84 6.31
C LEU A 48 -29.67 -21.84 5.88
N TYR A 49 -29.48 -21.50 4.61
CA TYR A 49 -28.17 -21.21 4.02
C TYR A 49 -28.19 -19.75 3.58
N ILE A 50 -27.28 -18.96 4.14
CA ILE A 50 -27.11 -17.53 3.86
C ILE A 50 -25.68 -17.34 3.35
N ASP A 51 -25.54 -16.66 2.22
CA ASP A 51 -24.24 -16.41 1.59
C ASP A 51 -23.54 -15.22 2.27
N LYS A 52 -24.25 -14.09 2.42
CA LYS A 52 -23.73 -12.90 3.09
C LYS A 52 -24.76 -12.36 4.07
N PHE A 53 -24.37 -12.07 5.30
CA PHE A 53 -25.21 -11.41 6.29
C PHE A 53 -24.40 -10.29 6.96
N THR A 54 -24.74 -9.04 6.67
CA THR A 54 -24.00 -7.89 7.19
C THR A 54 -24.92 -6.94 7.94
N PHE A 55 -24.46 -6.44 9.07
CA PHE A 55 -25.13 -5.42 9.88
C PHE A 55 -24.41 -4.09 9.73
N ALA A 56 -25.18 -3.02 9.75
CA ALA A 56 -24.72 -1.63 9.75
C ALA A 56 -25.69 -0.77 10.57
N GLU A 57 -25.37 0.51 10.74
CA GLU A 57 -26.19 1.42 11.55
C GLU A 57 -27.58 1.64 10.98
N GLU A 58 -27.76 1.55 9.66
CA GLU A 58 -29.04 1.74 8.98
C GLU A 58 -29.92 0.48 9.07
N GLY A 59 -29.32 -0.68 9.34
CA GLY A 59 -30.02 -1.96 9.41
C GLY A 59 -29.14 -3.17 9.07
N PHE A 60 -29.61 -4.02 8.15
CA PHE A 60 -28.84 -5.20 7.75
C PHE A 60 -29.13 -5.64 6.31
N LYS A 61 -28.16 -6.33 5.72
CA LYS A 61 -28.25 -6.91 4.39
C LYS A 61 -28.14 -8.43 4.48
N LEU A 62 -29.15 -9.11 3.95
CA LEU A 62 -29.20 -10.57 3.89
C LEU A 62 -29.13 -11.01 2.41
N ASN A 63 -28.01 -11.60 2.05
CA ASN A 63 -27.54 -11.82 0.68
C ASN A 63 -27.51 -10.49 -0.09
N ASN A 64 -28.37 -10.34 -1.10
CA ASN A 64 -28.47 -9.14 -1.93
C ASN A 64 -29.75 -8.35 -1.64
N THR A 65 -30.37 -8.57 -0.48
CA THR A 65 -31.57 -7.84 -0.06
C THR A 65 -31.26 -7.04 1.19
N GLU A 66 -31.52 -5.75 1.11
CA GLU A 66 -31.26 -4.80 2.17
C GLU A 66 -32.54 -4.51 2.97
N TYR A 67 -32.38 -4.39 4.28
CA TYR A 67 -33.44 -4.12 5.24
C TYR A 67 -32.98 -2.95 6.12
N GLN A 68 -33.56 -1.78 5.89
CA GLN A 68 -33.26 -0.55 6.62
C GLN A 68 -34.41 -0.16 7.53
N LEU A 69 -34.06 0.41 8.69
CA LEU A 69 -34.99 0.98 9.66
C LEU A 69 -34.44 2.32 10.13
N GLY A 70 -35.14 3.40 9.82
CA GLY A 70 -34.76 4.76 10.23
C GLY A 70 -35.95 5.59 10.71
N VAL A 71 -35.68 6.66 11.48
CA VAL A 71 -36.70 7.62 11.92
C VAL A 71 -36.87 8.71 10.87
N ILE A 72 -38.10 9.00 10.49
CA ILE A 72 -38.44 10.12 9.62
C ILE A 72 -39.13 11.20 10.44
N CYS A 73 -38.64 12.42 10.28
CA CYS A 73 -39.23 13.64 10.80
C CYS A 73 -40.15 14.25 9.74
N GLN A 74 -41.45 14.33 10.02
CA GLN A 74 -42.40 15.08 9.20
C GLN A 74 -42.76 16.37 9.93
N VAL A 75 -42.42 17.51 9.34
CA VAL A 75 -42.75 18.83 9.89
C VAL A 75 -44.27 19.04 9.84
N ARG A 76 -44.88 19.41 10.97
CA ARG A 76 -46.32 19.66 11.11
C ARG A 76 -46.77 20.92 10.39
N ASP A 77 -46.03 22.01 10.59
CA ASP A 77 -46.36 23.35 10.10
C ASP A 77 -45.12 23.98 9.43
N GLY A 78 -45.28 24.47 8.20
CA GLY A 78 -44.22 25.14 7.44
C GLY A 78 -43.51 24.26 6.39
N PRO A 79 -42.60 24.83 5.59
CA PRO A 79 -41.87 24.08 4.57
C PRO A 79 -40.90 23.10 5.23
N ALA A 80 -41.00 21.81 4.87
CA ALA A 80 -40.03 20.82 5.28
C ALA A 80 -38.66 21.15 4.68
N GLN A 81 -37.61 21.15 5.51
CA GLN A 81 -36.25 21.40 5.02
C GLN A 81 -35.77 20.27 4.12
N LYS A 82 -34.90 20.60 3.16
CA LYS A 82 -34.33 19.62 2.22
C LYS A 82 -33.69 18.43 2.92
N THR A 83 -33.00 18.64 4.04
CA THR A 83 -32.35 17.58 4.83
C THR A 83 -33.36 16.50 5.29
N PHE A 84 -34.50 16.91 5.86
CA PHE A 84 -35.54 15.97 6.29
C PHE A 84 -36.26 15.30 5.11
N ILE A 85 -36.40 15.99 3.98
CA ILE A 85 -36.94 15.42 2.74
C ILE A 85 -35.98 14.35 2.18
N GLY A 86 -34.68 14.61 2.18
CA GLY A 86 -33.64 13.68 1.76
C GLY A 86 -33.62 12.43 2.63
N GLN A 87 -33.58 12.60 3.96
CA GLN A 87 -33.64 11.48 4.91
C GLN A 87 -34.85 10.58 4.68
N ALA A 88 -36.03 11.14 4.40
CA ALA A 88 -37.22 10.36 4.11
C ALA A 88 -37.10 9.49 2.84
N GLN A 89 -36.36 9.96 1.83
CA GLN A 89 -36.09 9.23 0.59
C GLN A 89 -35.05 8.11 0.79
N TYR A 90 -34.09 8.30 1.69
CA TYR A 90 -32.99 7.36 1.95
C TYR A 90 -33.21 6.42 3.15
N GLY A 91 -34.45 6.23 3.61
CA GLY A 91 -34.76 5.24 4.66
C GLY A 91 -34.95 5.81 6.07
N GLY A 92 -34.68 7.10 6.28
CA GLY A 92 -34.76 7.80 7.55
C GLY A 92 -33.43 7.84 8.31
N HIS A 93 -33.42 8.58 9.41
CA HIS A 93 -32.28 8.70 10.32
C HIS A 93 -31.95 7.35 10.98
N PRO A 94 -30.68 6.88 10.95
CA PRO A 94 -30.32 5.53 11.40
C PRO A 94 -30.28 5.36 12.93
N ARG A 95 -30.39 6.45 13.71
CA ARG A 95 -30.44 6.41 15.18
C ARG A 95 -31.71 7.02 15.73
N ASP A 96 -32.04 6.62 16.96
CA ASP A 96 -33.15 7.20 17.70
C ASP A 96 -32.93 8.70 17.89
N ILE A 97 -33.99 9.47 17.75
CA ILE A 97 -33.97 10.93 17.89
C ILE A 97 -34.91 11.36 19.01
N ASP A 98 -34.57 12.46 19.66
CA ASP A 98 -35.37 13.07 20.71
C ASP A 98 -36.62 13.75 20.13
N ARG A 99 -37.50 14.22 21.01
CA ARG A 99 -38.74 14.90 20.59
C ARG A 99 -38.48 16.19 19.81
N PHE A 100 -37.28 16.75 19.82
CA PHE A 100 -36.90 17.93 19.04
C PHE A 100 -36.12 17.55 17.78
N GLY A 101 -35.95 16.26 17.48
CA GLY A 101 -35.25 15.74 16.31
C GLY A 101 -33.73 15.67 16.45
N TYR A 102 -33.15 15.87 17.65
CA TYR A 102 -31.72 15.65 17.90
C TYR A 102 -31.43 14.17 18.06
N GLU A 103 -30.31 13.73 17.51
CA GLU A 103 -29.85 12.37 17.69
C GLU A 103 -29.62 12.04 19.17
N ILE A 104 -30.10 10.88 19.59
CA ILE A 104 -29.78 10.32 20.90
C ILE A 104 -28.51 9.47 20.72
N ARG A 105 -27.35 10.06 21.01
CA ARG A 105 -26.03 9.39 20.94
C ARG A 105 -25.82 8.31 22.01
N SER A 106 -26.72 8.16 22.98
CA SER A 106 -26.60 7.12 24.02
C SER A 106 -27.25 5.80 23.59
N PHE A 107 -26.47 4.72 23.62
CA PHE A 107 -27.01 3.37 23.52
C PHE A 107 -27.83 3.06 24.78
N THR A 108 -29.08 2.64 24.59
CA THR A 108 -29.90 2.16 25.71
C THR A 108 -29.28 0.89 26.31
N GLU A 109 -29.58 0.61 27.58
CA GLU A 109 -29.06 -0.53 28.37
C GLU A 109 -28.91 -1.82 27.53
N LEU A 110 -27.66 -2.23 27.28
CA LEU A 110 -27.34 -3.48 26.59
C LEU A 110 -27.97 -4.66 27.34
N THR A 111 -28.71 -5.51 26.62
CA THR A 111 -29.26 -6.74 27.21
C THR A 111 -28.26 -7.89 27.08
N PRO A 112 -28.25 -8.85 28.03
CA PRO A 112 -27.40 -10.04 27.90
C PRO A 112 -27.64 -10.76 26.57
N GLY A 113 -26.58 -10.91 25.76
CA GLY A 113 -26.64 -11.51 24.42
C GLY A 113 -26.70 -10.49 23.26
N ASP A 114 -26.76 -9.19 23.53
CA ASP A 114 -26.52 -8.16 22.52
C ASP A 114 -25.03 -8.11 22.18
N ILE A 115 -24.73 -8.01 20.89
CA ILE A 115 -23.36 -7.80 20.40
C ILE A 115 -23.18 -6.30 20.22
N PHE A 116 -22.25 -5.74 20.98
CA PHE A 116 -21.89 -4.34 20.87
C PHE A 116 -20.56 -4.22 20.11
N VAL A 117 -20.59 -3.42 19.05
CA VAL A 117 -19.45 -3.12 18.19
C VAL A 117 -19.20 -1.63 18.30
N GLN A 118 -18.15 -1.23 19.02
CA GLN A 118 -17.76 0.16 19.12
C GLN A 118 -16.23 0.21 19.11
N ASP A 119 -15.67 1.14 18.34
CA ASP A 119 -14.35 1.67 18.66
C ASP A 119 -14.55 3.06 19.25
N TYR A 120 -14.43 3.17 20.57
CA TYR A 120 -14.69 4.41 21.29
C TYR A 120 -13.45 5.30 21.20
N ASN A 121 -13.51 6.33 20.34
CA ASN A 121 -12.58 7.45 20.42
C ASN A 121 -13.23 8.61 21.21
N PRO A 122 -12.92 8.78 22.50
CA PRO A 122 -13.49 9.87 23.31
C PRO A 122 -13.18 11.28 22.78
N GLN A 123 -12.16 11.45 21.93
CA GLN A 123 -11.83 12.74 21.33
C GLN A 123 -12.78 13.12 20.18
N MET A 124 -13.32 12.14 19.42
CA MET A 124 -14.30 12.45 18.37
C MET A 124 -15.62 12.95 18.97
N ASP A 125 -16.10 12.35 20.06
CA ASP A 125 -17.30 12.83 20.75
C ASP A 125 -17.12 14.26 21.31
N ALA A 126 -15.92 14.64 21.73
CA ALA A 126 -15.65 15.98 22.27
C ALA A 126 -15.62 17.08 21.21
N ASP A 127 -15.15 16.77 19.99
CA ASP A 127 -15.15 17.69 18.85
C ASP A 127 -16.53 17.75 18.16
N ASP A 128 -17.30 16.66 18.21
CA ASP A 128 -18.64 16.55 17.60
C ASP A 128 -19.78 16.97 18.57
N ASP A 129 -19.47 17.11 19.87
CA ASP A 129 -20.30 17.78 20.90
C ASP A 129 -20.12 19.30 20.90
N LEU A 130 -19.18 19.84 20.11
CA LEU A 130 -19.33 21.18 19.56
C LEU A 130 -20.44 21.10 18.50
N GLU A 131 -21.68 20.81 18.91
CA GLU A 131 -22.85 21.29 18.19
C GLU A 131 -22.51 22.75 17.89
N PHE A 132 -22.27 23.09 16.62
CA PHE A 132 -22.12 24.46 16.19
C PHE A 132 -23.39 25.14 16.71
N GLU A 133 -23.29 25.83 17.84
CA GLU A 133 -24.46 26.34 18.52
C GLU A 133 -24.96 27.43 17.57
N THR A 134 -25.96 27.10 16.75
CA THR A 134 -26.47 28.02 15.75
C THR A 134 -26.94 29.25 16.50
N THR A 135 -26.18 30.35 16.43
CA THR A 135 -26.45 31.55 17.22
C THR A 135 -27.28 32.55 16.43
N GLU A 136 -27.89 33.50 17.14
CA GLU A 136 -28.49 34.67 16.50
C GLU A 136 -27.45 35.49 15.71
N GLU A 137 -26.18 35.43 16.09
CA GLU A 137 -25.07 36.06 15.34
C GLU A 137 -24.83 35.34 14.00
N SER A 138 -24.83 34.01 13.98
CA SER A 138 -24.72 33.20 12.75
C SER A 138 -25.84 33.53 11.77
N LEU A 139 -27.08 33.70 12.26
CA LEU A 139 -28.22 34.13 11.45
C LEU A 139 -28.00 35.51 10.84
N LEU A 140 -27.54 36.48 11.64
CA LEU A 140 -27.28 37.84 11.17
C LEU A 140 -26.16 37.88 10.12
N ILE A 141 -25.10 37.09 10.31
CA ILE A 141 -24.00 36.97 9.34
C ILE A 141 -24.53 36.48 8.00
N GLN A 142 -25.34 35.41 7.98
CA GLN A 142 -25.88 34.87 6.72
C GLN A 142 -26.93 35.79 6.09
N GLN A 143 -27.75 36.49 6.88
CA GLN A 143 -28.66 37.53 6.38
C GLN A 143 -27.89 38.65 5.66
N ASN A 144 -26.80 39.12 6.26
CA ASN A 144 -25.95 40.15 5.66
C ASN A 144 -25.24 39.64 4.40
N ARG A 145 -24.76 38.38 4.38
CA ARG A 145 -24.17 37.75 3.17
C ARG A 145 -25.20 37.70 2.03
N LEU A 146 -26.44 37.32 2.33
CA LEU A 146 -27.50 37.29 1.31
C LEU A 146 -27.81 38.68 0.75
N ILE A 147 -27.91 39.70 1.61
CA ILE A 147 -28.13 41.09 1.19
C ILE A 147 -26.98 41.57 0.30
N ALA A 148 -25.74 41.25 0.64
CA ALA A 148 -24.57 41.61 -0.15
C ALA A 148 -24.61 40.95 -1.54
N LEU A 149 -24.90 39.66 -1.63
CA LEU A 149 -25.03 38.93 -2.90
C LEU A 149 -26.18 39.45 -3.77
N GLU A 150 -27.33 39.76 -3.18
CA GLU A 150 -28.46 40.35 -3.93
C GLU A 150 -28.11 41.75 -4.45
N LYS A 151 -27.34 42.53 -3.68
CA LYS A 151 -26.85 43.84 -4.11
C LYS A 151 -25.82 43.72 -5.25
N GLU A 152 -24.86 42.80 -5.12
CA GLU A 152 -23.84 42.51 -6.15
C GLU A 152 -24.50 42.07 -7.46
N LYS A 153 -25.51 41.20 -7.39
CA LYS A 153 -26.33 40.81 -8.54
C LYS A 153 -26.96 42.03 -9.22
N ILE A 154 -27.59 42.91 -8.45
CA ILE A 154 -28.22 44.12 -8.99
C ILE A 154 -27.16 45.02 -9.64
N GLU A 155 -26.00 45.22 -8.99
CA GLU A 155 -24.91 46.04 -9.52
C GLU A 155 -24.39 45.46 -10.87
N LEU A 156 -24.18 44.15 -10.97
CA LEU A 156 -23.77 43.47 -12.21
C LEU A 156 -24.86 43.47 -13.31
N GLU A 157 -26.14 43.40 -12.94
CA GLU A 157 -27.27 43.54 -13.87
C GLU A 157 -27.41 44.97 -14.41
N HIS A 158 -26.98 45.98 -13.66
CA HIS A 158 -27.09 47.40 -14.02
C HIS A 158 -25.76 48.03 -14.47
N ALA A 159 -24.65 47.29 -14.43
CA ALA A 159 -23.36 47.74 -14.92
C ALA A 159 -23.43 48.02 -16.43
N PRO A 160 -22.86 49.16 -16.91
CA PRO A 160 -22.76 49.44 -18.34
C PRO A 160 -21.90 48.38 -19.02
N GLU A 161 -22.27 47.98 -20.25
CA GLU A 161 -21.45 47.06 -21.05
C GLU A 161 -20.08 47.69 -21.33
N GLU A 162 -19.05 47.26 -20.59
CA GLU A 162 -17.67 47.50 -21.02
C GLU A 162 -17.37 46.54 -22.18
N VAL A 163 -16.98 47.11 -23.32
CA VAL A 163 -16.48 46.37 -24.46
C VAL A 163 -15.16 45.73 -24.04
N GLU A 164 -15.19 44.45 -23.66
CA GLU A 164 -13.97 43.66 -23.46
C GLU A 164 -13.21 43.57 -24.80
N ASN A 165 -12.12 44.32 -24.91
CA ASN A 165 -11.10 44.04 -25.92
C ASN A 165 -10.39 42.75 -25.51
N ILE A 166 -10.85 41.63 -26.05
CA ILE A 166 -10.14 40.35 -25.98
C ILE A 166 -8.90 40.49 -26.88
N PRO A 167 -7.65 40.25 -26.41
CA PRO A 167 -6.53 40.09 -27.30
C PRO A 167 -6.75 38.81 -28.13
N GLU A 168 -6.79 38.94 -29.45
CA GLU A 168 -6.81 37.82 -30.39
C GLU A 168 -5.47 37.05 -30.36
N ASN A 169 -5.17 36.32 -29.28
CA ASN A 169 -4.38 35.08 -29.31
C ASN A 169 -4.34 34.40 -27.92
N PRO A 170 -5.11 33.32 -27.69
CA PRO A 170 -4.66 32.30 -26.76
C PRO A 170 -3.58 31.48 -27.48
N MET A 171 -2.34 31.56 -26.98
CA MET A 171 -1.33 30.55 -27.30
C MET A 171 -1.92 29.17 -26.99
N GLU A 172 -2.01 28.30 -27.99
CA GLU A 172 -2.23 26.87 -27.82
C GLU A 172 -1.16 26.33 -26.85
N LEU A 173 -1.61 25.92 -25.66
CA LEU A 173 -0.89 24.97 -24.81
C LEU A 173 -1.68 23.68 -24.86
N ASP A 174 -1.14 22.77 -25.67
CA ASP A 174 -1.51 21.36 -25.78
C ASP A 174 -1.35 20.71 -24.39
N LEU A 175 -2.48 20.42 -23.74
CA LEU A 175 -2.55 19.53 -22.57
C LEU A 175 -3.43 18.35 -22.96
N SER A 176 -2.81 17.18 -22.97
CA SER A 176 -3.36 15.87 -23.34
C SER A 176 -4.55 15.45 -22.47
N GLU A 177 -5.44 14.63 -23.03
CA GLU A 177 -6.64 14.02 -22.41
C GLU A 177 -6.37 13.15 -21.14
N GLU A 178 -5.19 13.23 -20.53
CA GLU A 178 -4.82 12.45 -19.33
C GLU A 178 -5.09 13.17 -17.99
N ASP A 179 -5.49 14.45 -17.99
CA ASP A 179 -5.83 15.21 -16.77
C ASP A 179 -7.35 15.21 -16.42
N LEU A 180 -8.17 14.43 -17.13
CA LEU A 180 -9.63 14.32 -16.91
C LEU A 180 -10.04 12.95 -16.36
N ILE A 181 -9.37 12.47 -15.30
CA ILE A 181 -9.77 11.24 -14.59
C ILE A 181 -9.94 11.54 -13.11
N GLY A 182 -11.18 11.32 -12.62
CA GLY A 182 -11.45 11.07 -11.20
C GLY A 182 -12.24 12.16 -10.47
N ILE A 183 -13.50 12.35 -10.83
CA ILE A 183 -14.51 12.83 -9.86
C ILE A 183 -15.65 11.81 -9.91
N GLU A 184 -15.52 10.74 -9.14
CA GLU A 184 -16.69 10.00 -8.68
C GLU A 184 -17.43 10.86 -7.64
N PRO A 185 -18.76 10.76 -7.52
CA PRO A 185 -19.50 11.53 -6.53
C PRO A 185 -19.24 10.92 -5.15
N GLU A 186 -18.33 11.52 -4.39
CA GLU A 186 -18.17 11.20 -2.98
C GLU A 186 -19.38 11.77 -2.20
N GLU A 187 -20.08 10.85 -1.55
CA GLU A 187 -21.19 11.09 -0.64
C GLU A 187 -20.64 11.58 0.70
N GLU A 188 -20.49 12.90 0.85
CA GLU A 188 -20.42 13.56 2.16
C GLU A 188 -21.27 14.83 2.10
N ASP A 189 -22.31 14.87 2.93
CA ASP A 189 -23.22 16.00 3.15
C ASP A 189 -22.54 17.09 4.02
N ASP A 190 -21.26 17.34 3.77
CA ASP A 190 -20.56 18.49 4.31
C ASP A 190 -20.90 19.70 3.44
N LEU A 191 -21.48 20.71 4.08
CA LEU A 191 -21.77 22.02 3.51
C LEU A 191 -20.45 22.69 3.06
N MET A 192 -19.96 22.32 1.88
CA MET A 192 -18.79 22.93 1.25
C MET A 192 -19.03 24.43 1.09
N ASP A 193 -18.35 25.24 1.90
CA ASP A 193 -18.31 26.70 1.76
C ASP A 193 -17.59 27.03 0.44
N PRO A 194 -18.24 27.72 -0.52
CA PRO A 194 -17.63 28.03 -1.82
C PRO A 194 -16.32 28.82 -1.73
N ASP A 195 -16.05 29.47 -0.60
CA ASP A 195 -14.84 30.25 -0.36
C ASP A 195 -13.55 29.38 -0.35
N GLN A 196 -13.66 28.05 -0.20
CA GLN A 196 -12.49 27.15 -0.27
C GLN A 196 -12.08 26.74 -1.70
N VAL A 197 -12.89 27.07 -2.72
CA VAL A 197 -12.56 26.77 -4.13
C VAL A 197 -11.75 27.91 -4.79
N GLU A 198 -11.46 29.00 -4.08
CA GLU A 198 -10.65 30.11 -4.60
C GLU A 198 -9.13 29.87 -4.49
N ARG A 199 -8.62 28.80 -5.10
CA ARG A 199 -7.20 28.72 -5.48
C ARG A 199 -7.05 28.09 -6.86
N GLY A 200 -7.46 28.84 -7.89
CA GLY A 200 -7.32 28.39 -9.27
C GLY A 200 -7.60 29.47 -10.31
N ARG A 201 -6.60 30.33 -10.56
CA ARG A 201 -6.38 31.16 -11.77
C ARG A 201 -7.47 32.20 -12.10
N ASP A 202 -7.08 33.47 -12.08
CA ASP A 202 -7.84 34.61 -12.62
C ASP A 202 -8.20 34.40 -14.11
N GLN A 203 -9.34 33.77 -14.38
CA GLN A 203 -10.05 33.89 -15.66
C GLN A 203 -11.04 35.04 -15.50
N VAL A 204 -10.95 36.01 -16.41
CA VAL A 204 -11.98 37.05 -16.55
C VAL A 204 -13.26 36.36 -17.01
N LEU A 205 -14.14 36.05 -16.06
CA LEU A 205 -15.43 35.41 -16.30
C LEU A 205 -16.34 36.38 -17.05
N SER A 206 -17.04 35.89 -18.07
CA SER A 206 -18.02 36.70 -18.76
C SER A 206 -19.13 37.13 -17.79
N ARG A 207 -19.75 38.29 -18.04
CA ARG A 207 -20.87 38.82 -17.24
C ARG A 207 -21.97 37.77 -16.98
N LYS A 208 -22.24 36.91 -17.97
CA LYS A 208 -23.23 35.83 -17.86
C LYS A 208 -22.81 34.76 -16.85
N GLU A 209 -21.55 34.34 -16.87
CA GLU A 209 -21.01 33.34 -15.93
C GLU A 209 -20.92 33.90 -14.51
N GLN A 210 -20.58 35.18 -14.35
CA GLN A 210 -20.58 35.86 -13.06
C GLN A 210 -22.00 35.90 -12.46
N LEU A 211 -23.01 36.27 -13.26
CA LEU A 211 -24.41 36.24 -12.83
C LEU A 211 -24.89 34.82 -12.49
N GLU A 212 -24.44 33.80 -13.22
CA GLU A 212 -24.78 32.41 -12.92
C GLU A 212 -24.20 31.96 -11.58
N LYS A 213 -22.91 32.25 -11.33
CA LYS A 213 -22.27 32.00 -10.03
C LYS A 213 -22.96 32.70 -8.88
N ILE A 214 -23.27 34.00 -9.01
CA ILE A 214 -23.97 34.76 -7.97
C ILE A 214 -25.37 34.20 -7.71
N ASN A 215 -26.11 33.82 -8.76
CA ASN A 215 -27.42 33.19 -8.58
C ASN A 215 -27.32 31.85 -7.81
N ILE A 216 -26.30 31.02 -8.09
CA ILE A 216 -26.04 29.80 -7.33
C ILE A 216 -25.75 30.13 -5.86
N SER A 217 -24.87 31.10 -5.60
CA SER A 217 -24.55 31.57 -4.25
C SER A 217 -25.77 32.11 -3.49
N ILE A 218 -26.67 32.85 -4.17
CA ILE A 218 -27.93 33.34 -3.58
C ILE A 218 -28.85 32.15 -3.21
N ILE A 219 -28.97 31.14 -4.07
CA ILE A 219 -29.78 29.94 -3.78
C ILE A 219 -29.21 29.20 -2.57
N TYR A 220 -27.89 29.05 -2.49
CA TYR A 220 -27.20 28.43 -1.36
C TYR A 220 -27.42 29.22 -0.07
N ALA A 221 -27.18 30.54 -0.09
CA ALA A 221 -27.37 31.42 1.06
C ALA A 221 -28.82 31.40 1.57
N LYS A 222 -29.82 31.41 0.67
CA LYS A 222 -31.24 31.26 1.05
C LYS A 222 -31.53 29.90 1.70
N THR A 223 -30.91 28.83 1.20
CA THR A 223 -31.07 27.48 1.75
C THR A 223 -30.45 27.37 3.14
N LEU A 224 -29.22 27.88 3.31
CA LEU A 224 -28.51 27.89 4.60
C LEU A 224 -29.21 28.77 5.64
N LEU A 225 -29.73 29.93 5.23
CA LEU A 225 -30.49 30.81 6.12
C LEU A 225 -31.76 30.12 6.63
N ALA A 226 -32.51 29.44 5.76
CA ALA A 226 -33.66 28.63 6.18
C ALA A 226 -33.25 27.46 7.09
N TYR A 227 -32.04 26.90 6.93
CA TYR A 227 -31.46 25.90 7.83
C TYR A 227 -31.26 26.46 9.24
N ILE A 228 -30.55 27.59 9.33
CA ILE A 228 -30.21 28.29 10.57
C ILE A 228 -31.46 28.75 11.32
N GLU A 229 -32.44 29.36 10.63
CA GLU A 229 -33.68 29.84 11.25
C GLU A 229 -34.47 28.71 11.93
N PHE A 230 -34.50 27.54 11.28
CA PHE A 230 -35.19 26.38 11.79
C PHE A 230 -34.46 25.73 12.96
N ASP A 231 -33.14 25.61 12.90
CA ASP A 231 -32.36 25.06 14.01
C ASP A 231 -32.39 25.98 15.24
N LEU A 232 -32.39 27.30 15.03
CA LEU A 232 -32.65 28.29 16.09
C LEU A 232 -34.03 28.10 16.73
N GLU A 233 -35.08 27.92 15.93
CA GLU A 233 -36.43 27.66 16.45
C GLU A 233 -36.50 26.34 17.23
N ARG A 234 -35.85 25.29 16.74
CA ARG A 234 -35.73 23.99 17.40
C ARG A 234 -35.01 24.13 18.76
N ASN A 235 -33.90 24.86 18.80
CA ASN A 235 -33.14 25.18 20.01
C ASN A 235 -33.97 26.00 21.02
N ARG A 236 -34.68 27.03 20.57
CA ARG A 236 -35.59 27.82 21.41
C ARG A 236 -36.70 26.95 22.02
N ARG A 237 -37.33 26.08 21.22
CA ARG A 237 -38.35 25.14 21.70
C ARG A 237 -37.78 24.13 22.70
N LYS A 238 -36.57 23.63 22.48
CA LYS A 238 -35.85 22.74 23.42
C LYS A 238 -35.63 23.43 24.76
N ARG A 239 -35.10 24.66 24.74
CA ARG A 239 -34.88 25.51 25.93
C ARG A 239 -36.16 25.80 26.69
N ASP A 240 -37.22 26.18 25.98
CA ASP A 240 -38.49 26.60 26.57
C ASP A 240 -39.47 25.43 26.80
N ASN A 241 -39.06 24.19 26.51
CA ASN A 241 -39.86 22.98 26.66
C ASN A 241 -41.21 23.03 25.90
N LEU A 242 -41.22 23.63 24.71
CA LEU A 242 -42.40 23.77 23.85
C LEU A 242 -42.68 22.47 23.06
N PRO A 243 -43.91 22.28 22.54
CA PRO A 243 -44.24 21.13 21.69
C PRO A 243 -43.35 21.03 20.44
N SER A 244 -43.04 19.79 20.06
CA SER A 244 -42.27 19.47 18.86
C SER A 244 -42.91 20.00 17.58
N LEU A 245 -42.06 20.38 16.62
CA LEU A 245 -42.43 20.70 15.25
C LEU A 245 -42.72 19.46 14.40
N PHE A 246 -42.40 18.27 14.90
CA PHE A 246 -42.39 17.05 14.11
C PHE A 246 -43.46 16.05 14.55
N ASP A 247 -43.98 15.34 13.55
CA ASP A 247 -44.47 13.98 13.71
C ASP A 247 -43.36 13.00 13.32
N PHE A 248 -43.14 12.00 14.17
CA PHE A 248 -42.07 11.03 14.00
C PHE A 248 -42.62 9.67 13.57
N PHE A 249 -41.99 9.08 12.58
CA PHE A 249 -42.34 7.76 12.06
C PHE A 249 -41.11 6.87 11.95
N ILE A 250 -41.26 5.58 12.25
CA ILE A 250 -40.26 4.58 11.86
C ILE A 250 -40.58 4.17 10.43
N GLN A 251 -39.61 4.31 9.52
CA GLN A 251 -39.70 3.77 8.17
C GLN A 251 -38.93 2.46 8.08
N PHE A 252 -39.62 1.41 7.65
CA PHE A 252 -39.01 0.18 7.19
C PHE A 252 -38.87 0.23 5.67
N THR A 253 -37.63 0.16 5.19
CA THR A 253 -37.31 0.09 3.76
C THR A 253 -36.69 -1.26 3.45
N LYS A 254 -37.21 -1.93 2.43
CA LYS A 254 -36.66 -3.19 1.92
C LYS A 254 -36.32 -3.04 0.44
N THR A 255 -35.03 -3.14 0.13
CA THR A 255 -34.53 -3.06 -1.25
C THR A 255 -34.16 -4.44 -1.75
N SER A 256 -34.85 -4.88 -2.79
CA SER A 256 -34.61 -6.16 -3.45
C SER A 256 -33.42 -6.09 -4.41
N PRO A 257 -32.82 -7.24 -4.80
CA PRO A 257 -31.65 -7.24 -5.68
C PRO A 257 -31.89 -6.63 -7.08
N ASP A 258 -33.15 -6.53 -7.50
CA ASP A 258 -33.58 -5.93 -8.76
C ASP A 258 -33.85 -4.42 -8.65
N GLY A 259 -33.53 -3.82 -7.50
CA GLY A 259 -33.80 -2.40 -7.21
C GLY A 259 -35.23 -2.12 -6.75
N THR A 260 -36.11 -3.13 -6.65
CA THR A 260 -37.48 -2.91 -6.15
C THR A 260 -37.45 -2.53 -4.68
N VAL A 261 -37.97 -1.35 -4.36
CA VAL A 261 -38.07 -0.81 -3.00
C VAL A 261 -39.49 -1.01 -2.45
N TYR A 262 -39.60 -1.60 -1.26
CA TYR A 262 -40.83 -1.64 -0.47
C TYR A 262 -40.67 -0.77 0.77
N ILE A 263 -41.66 0.08 1.04
CA ILE A 263 -41.64 1.01 2.17
C ILE A 263 -42.90 0.80 3.02
N GLU A 264 -42.71 0.71 4.33
CA GLU A 264 -43.79 0.70 5.33
C GLU A 264 -43.45 1.67 6.46
N ARG A 265 -44.44 2.43 6.94
CA ARG A 265 -44.24 3.44 7.98
C ARG A 265 -45.10 3.15 9.19
N PHE A 266 -44.53 3.31 10.37
CA PHE A 266 -45.16 3.08 11.66
C PHE A 266 -44.99 4.32 12.54
N ASN A 267 -45.89 4.51 13.49
CA ASN A 267 -45.71 5.55 14.51
C ASN A 267 -44.41 5.29 15.30
N TYR A 268 -43.65 6.32 15.61
CA TYR A 268 -42.46 6.22 16.45
C TYR A 268 -42.85 6.15 17.94
N ASP A 269 -43.37 5.00 18.34
CA ASP A 269 -43.80 4.68 19.71
C ASP A 269 -42.81 3.77 20.47
N LYS A 270 -41.77 3.30 19.78
CA LYS A 270 -40.71 2.44 20.27
C LYS A 270 -39.37 2.86 19.68
N SER A 271 -38.28 2.49 20.34
CA SER A 271 -36.94 2.72 19.81
C SER A 271 -36.67 1.95 18.51
N LEU A 272 -35.81 2.48 17.65
CA LEU A 272 -35.28 1.81 16.47
C LEU A 272 -34.61 0.49 16.84
N MET A 273 -33.90 0.44 17.97
CA MET A 273 -33.30 -0.80 18.47
C MET A 273 -34.35 -1.89 18.69
N ALA A 274 -35.51 -1.56 19.29
CA ALA A 274 -36.59 -2.51 19.50
C ALA A 274 -37.22 -2.96 18.16
N ALA A 275 -37.37 -2.05 17.20
CA ALA A 275 -37.86 -2.37 15.85
C ALA A 275 -36.90 -3.31 15.09
N ARG A 276 -35.59 -3.06 15.16
CA ARG A 276 -34.54 -3.91 14.58
C ARG A 276 -34.54 -5.30 15.20
N LYS A 277 -34.55 -5.38 16.54
CA LYS A 277 -34.64 -6.64 17.28
C LYS A 277 -35.88 -7.43 16.87
N TYR A 278 -37.04 -6.78 16.75
CA TYR A 278 -38.26 -7.41 16.27
C TYR A 278 -38.11 -7.98 14.86
N LEU A 279 -37.55 -7.21 13.92
CA LEU A 279 -37.36 -7.64 12.54
C LEU A 279 -36.40 -8.84 12.43
N ILE A 280 -35.26 -8.78 13.13
CA ILE A 280 -34.28 -9.89 13.17
C ILE A 280 -34.94 -11.14 13.79
N CYS A 281 -35.66 -11.00 14.90
CA CYS A 281 -36.39 -12.10 15.54
C CYS A 281 -37.49 -12.68 14.65
N LYS A 282 -38.19 -11.84 13.88
CA LYS A 282 -39.23 -12.28 12.92
C LYS A 282 -38.62 -13.20 11.86
N LEU A 283 -37.47 -12.83 11.29
CA LEU A 283 -36.79 -13.56 10.22
C LEU A 283 -36.06 -14.82 10.72
N LEU A 284 -35.29 -14.69 11.80
CA LEU A 284 -34.30 -15.70 12.25
C LEU A 284 -34.76 -16.48 13.48
N GLY A 285 -35.59 -15.89 14.34
CA GLY A 285 -36.03 -16.50 15.59
C GLY A 285 -36.91 -17.75 15.40
N ASN A 286 -37.04 -18.54 16.47
CA ASN A 286 -37.85 -19.77 16.52
C ASN A 286 -37.44 -20.84 15.49
N ARG A 287 -36.16 -20.90 15.14
CA ARG A 287 -35.57 -21.95 14.30
C ARG A 287 -34.83 -22.94 15.18
N LYS A 288 -35.10 -24.24 15.00
CA LYS A 288 -34.37 -25.32 15.69
C LYS A 288 -33.06 -25.70 15.01
N PRO A 289 -32.97 -25.76 13.67
CA PRO A 289 -31.72 -26.11 13.01
C PRO A 289 -30.72 -24.95 13.05
N VAL A 290 -29.44 -25.27 13.18
CA VAL A 290 -28.32 -24.35 13.04
C VAL A 290 -28.36 -23.67 11.66
N MET A 291 -28.15 -22.35 11.64
CA MET A 291 -28.11 -21.58 10.39
C MET A 291 -26.69 -21.57 9.84
N LYS A 292 -26.56 -21.86 8.55
CA LYS A 292 -25.28 -21.86 7.86
C LYS A 292 -25.08 -20.51 7.18
N ILE A 293 -24.03 -19.81 7.56
CA ILE A 293 -23.68 -18.48 7.06
C ILE A 293 -22.28 -18.56 6.47
N LYS A 294 -22.14 -18.27 5.19
CA LYS A 294 -20.81 -18.22 4.56
C LYS A 294 -20.04 -17.00 5.04
N SER A 295 -20.62 -15.80 5.00
CA SER A 295 -20.00 -14.58 5.53
C SER A 295 -20.93 -13.81 6.46
N LEU A 296 -20.47 -13.55 7.69
CA LEU A 296 -21.11 -12.69 8.69
C LEU A 296 -20.26 -11.43 8.91
N GLY A 297 -20.84 -10.25 8.87
CA GLY A 297 -20.11 -8.99 9.04
C GLY A 297 -20.83 -7.97 9.92
N PHE A 298 -20.11 -7.27 10.79
CA PHE A 298 -20.66 -6.18 11.62
C PHE A 298 -19.88 -4.90 11.37
N TRP A 299 -20.48 -3.94 10.66
CA TRP A 299 -19.76 -2.75 10.19
C TRP A 299 -20.37 -1.51 10.84
N ALA A 300 -19.63 -0.87 11.74
CA ALA A 300 -20.06 0.35 12.43
C ALA A 300 -19.43 1.56 11.76
N ARG A 301 -20.08 2.73 11.78
CA ARG A 301 -19.40 3.95 11.33
C ARG A 301 -18.39 4.39 12.39
N PRO A 302 -17.31 5.08 11.99
CA PRO A 302 -16.37 5.69 12.94
C PRO A 302 -17.11 6.56 13.97
N GLY A 303 -16.78 6.38 15.26
CA GLY A 303 -17.44 7.08 16.38
C GLY A 303 -18.89 6.66 16.67
N GLY A 304 -19.52 5.88 15.79
CA GLY A 304 -20.96 5.75 15.76
C GLY A 304 -21.58 4.60 16.54
N GLY A 305 -20.82 3.53 16.77
CA GLY A 305 -21.21 2.32 17.50
C GLY A 305 -22.42 1.55 16.93
N LEU A 306 -22.44 0.24 17.11
CA LEU A 306 -23.46 -0.65 16.57
C LEU A 306 -23.88 -1.70 17.60
N VAL A 307 -25.18 -1.75 17.89
CA VAL A 307 -25.79 -2.76 18.76
C VAL A 307 -26.60 -3.75 17.93
N ILE A 308 -26.26 -5.03 18.05
CA ILE A 308 -26.92 -6.12 17.32
C ILE A 308 -27.59 -7.06 18.32
N SER A 309 -28.92 -7.00 18.35
CA SER A 309 -29.74 -7.93 19.14
C SER A 309 -30.11 -9.17 18.33
N LEU A 310 -29.38 -10.25 18.55
CA LEU A 310 -29.72 -11.55 17.98
C LEU A 310 -30.81 -12.28 18.80
N PRO A 311 -31.59 -13.17 18.18
CA PRO A 311 -32.56 -14.00 18.91
C PRO A 311 -31.89 -14.88 19.97
N GLU A 312 -32.54 -15.01 21.12
CA GLU A 312 -32.02 -15.83 22.22
C GLU A 312 -31.82 -17.30 21.80
N GLY A 313 -30.69 -17.88 22.21
CA GLY A 313 -30.35 -19.28 21.92
C GLY A 313 -30.00 -19.57 20.46
N ILE A 314 -29.78 -18.55 19.62
CA ILE A 314 -29.41 -18.75 18.22
C ILE A 314 -28.03 -19.39 18.09
N LYS A 315 -27.90 -20.30 17.11
CA LYS A 315 -26.64 -20.94 16.75
C LYS A 315 -26.32 -20.76 15.28
N LEU A 316 -25.12 -20.24 15.03
CA LEU A 316 -24.61 -19.85 13.72
C LEU A 316 -23.39 -20.68 13.35
N ASP A 317 -23.44 -21.33 12.20
CA ASP A 317 -22.31 -22.01 11.57
C ASP A 317 -21.69 -21.03 10.55
N VAL A 318 -20.69 -20.26 11.01
CA VAL A 318 -20.06 -19.14 10.26
C VAL A 318 -18.70 -19.57 9.69
N GLN A 319 -18.46 -19.33 8.40
CA GLN A 319 -17.17 -19.62 7.75
C GLN A 319 -16.24 -18.41 7.75
N ASN A 320 -16.76 -17.25 7.33
CA ASN A 320 -16.04 -15.98 7.25
C ASN A 320 -16.67 -14.98 8.21
N PHE A 321 -15.83 -14.26 8.95
CA PHE A 321 -16.27 -13.24 9.90
C PHE A 321 -15.58 -11.91 9.61
N GLY A 322 -16.32 -10.81 9.67
CA GLY A 322 -15.79 -9.47 9.55
C GLY A 322 -16.38 -8.55 10.60
N THR A 323 -15.61 -7.59 11.12
CA THR A 323 -16.15 -6.60 12.05
C THR A 323 -15.37 -5.29 12.03
N SER A 324 -16.07 -4.20 12.33
CA SER A 324 -15.47 -2.98 12.84
C SER A 324 -15.28 -3.05 14.36
N GLY A 325 -14.71 -2.01 14.96
CA GLY A 325 -14.61 -1.90 16.41
C GLY A 325 -13.48 -2.71 17.01
N ASN A 326 -13.41 -2.71 18.35
CA ASN A 326 -12.45 -3.56 19.06
C ASN A 326 -12.71 -5.05 18.74
N LEU A 327 -11.81 -5.65 17.95
CA LEU A 327 -12.00 -7.00 17.42
C LEU A 327 -12.12 -8.05 18.54
N SER A 328 -11.23 -7.99 19.54
CA SER A 328 -11.24 -8.94 20.64
C SER A 328 -12.56 -8.88 21.43
N ASP A 329 -13.05 -7.69 21.74
CA ASP A 329 -14.33 -7.46 22.39
C ASP A 329 -15.52 -8.05 21.60
N VAL A 330 -15.53 -7.85 20.29
CA VAL A 330 -16.60 -8.37 19.42
C VAL A 330 -16.53 -9.90 19.35
N LEU A 331 -15.33 -10.47 19.20
CA LEU A 331 -15.15 -11.91 19.11
C LEU A 331 -15.59 -12.63 20.39
N GLU A 332 -15.33 -12.06 21.57
CA GLU A 332 -15.83 -12.57 22.85
C GLU A 332 -17.37 -12.58 22.92
N ARG A 333 -18.01 -11.52 22.42
CA ARG A 333 -19.49 -11.40 22.39
C ARG A 333 -20.13 -12.32 21.35
N VAL A 334 -19.42 -12.64 20.27
CA VAL A 334 -19.89 -13.53 19.20
C VAL A 334 -19.71 -15.00 19.55
N GLU A 335 -18.73 -15.36 20.36
CA GLU A 335 -18.42 -16.75 20.67
C GLU A 335 -19.63 -17.57 21.15
N PRO A 336 -20.51 -17.07 22.05
CA PRO A 336 -21.69 -17.82 22.50
C PRO A 336 -22.72 -18.12 21.40
N VAL A 337 -22.75 -17.33 20.31
CA VAL A 337 -23.71 -17.54 19.21
C VAL A 337 -23.19 -18.47 18.12
N LEU A 338 -21.90 -18.84 18.16
CA LEU A 338 -21.31 -19.81 17.23
C LEU A 338 -21.71 -21.24 17.61
N GLU A 339 -21.97 -22.05 16.58
CA GLU A 339 -22.13 -23.50 16.73
C GLU A 339 -20.80 -24.19 17.05
N TYR A 340 -19.72 -23.73 16.40
CA TYR A 340 -18.36 -24.26 16.55
C TYR A 340 -17.41 -23.14 16.98
N PRO A 341 -17.41 -22.72 18.25
CA PRO A 341 -16.65 -21.55 18.72
C PRO A 341 -15.14 -21.71 18.53
N ASN A 342 -14.60 -22.92 18.61
CA ASN A 342 -13.17 -23.20 18.47
C ASN A 342 -12.74 -23.46 17.01
N ARG A 343 -13.67 -23.47 16.05
CA ARG A 343 -13.31 -23.64 14.64
C ARG A 343 -12.71 -22.33 14.11
N PRO A 344 -11.52 -22.35 13.50
CA PRO A 344 -10.97 -21.16 12.89
C PRO A 344 -11.85 -20.64 11.75
N PHE A 345 -11.82 -19.33 11.52
CA PHE A 345 -12.46 -18.74 10.36
C PHE A 345 -11.61 -18.97 9.11
N ASN A 346 -12.26 -19.22 7.98
CA ASN A 346 -11.58 -19.28 6.69
C ASN A 346 -11.09 -17.88 6.27
N LEU A 347 -11.83 -16.85 6.69
CA LEU A 347 -11.53 -15.46 6.43
C LEU A 347 -11.93 -14.63 7.66
N LEU A 348 -11.00 -13.87 8.22
CA LEU A 348 -11.24 -12.91 9.28
C LEU A 348 -10.90 -11.50 8.78
N THR A 349 -11.88 -10.61 8.72
CA THR A 349 -11.70 -9.23 8.24
C THR A 349 -11.90 -8.24 9.39
N SER A 350 -11.04 -7.24 9.49
CA SER A 350 -11.21 -6.14 10.44
C SER A 350 -10.73 -4.82 9.84
N ASP A 351 -11.45 -3.74 10.14
CA ASP A 351 -11.05 -2.37 9.82
C ASP A 351 -10.36 -1.64 10.96
N SER A 352 -10.35 -2.25 12.14
CA SER A 352 -9.83 -1.67 13.38
C SER A 352 -8.90 -2.65 14.10
N LEU A 353 -8.19 -3.51 13.35
CA LEU A 353 -7.26 -4.51 13.89
C LEU A 353 -6.04 -3.83 14.51
N ARG A 354 -5.75 -4.15 15.77
CA ARG A 354 -4.61 -3.59 16.52
C ARG A 354 -3.50 -4.61 16.69
N LEU A 355 -2.31 -4.12 17.05
CA LEU A 355 -1.16 -4.99 17.34
C LEU A 355 -1.44 -5.97 18.50
N GLU A 356 -2.20 -5.54 19.51
CA GLU A 356 -2.61 -6.37 20.65
C GLU A 356 -3.53 -7.54 20.24
N ASP A 357 -4.32 -7.39 19.19
CA ASP A 357 -5.20 -8.44 18.68
C ASP A 357 -4.41 -9.58 18.02
N ALA A 358 -3.13 -9.38 17.67
CA ALA A 358 -2.27 -10.44 17.12
C ALA A 358 -2.11 -11.63 18.07
N GLN A 359 -2.33 -11.43 19.39
CA GLN A 359 -2.29 -12.49 20.39
C GLN A 359 -3.63 -13.25 20.52
N ASN A 360 -4.69 -12.79 19.87
CA ASN A 360 -6.00 -13.43 19.94
C ASN A 360 -5.97 -14.77 19.17
N PRO A 361 -6.34 -15.91 19.80
CA PRO A 361 -6.31 -17.22 19.14
C PRO A 361 -7.16 -17.29 17.87
N LYS A 362 -8.26 -16.55 17.77
CA LYS A 362 -9.10 -16.54 16.56
C LYS A 362 -8.44 -15.78 15.41
N VAL A 363 -7.61 -14.77 15.72
CA VAL A 363 -6.79 -14.05 14.74
C VAL A 363 -5.69 -14.97 14.23
N GLN A 364 -4.87 -15.54 15.12
CA GLN A 364 -3.73 -16.39 14.74
C GLN A 364 -4.13 -17.62 13.93
N ASN A 365 -5.29 -18.22 14.23
CA ASN A 365 -5.72 -19.44 13.58
C ASN A 365 -6.52 -19.20 12.29
N ALA A 366 -6.89 -17.95 11.96
CA ALA A 366 -7.62 -17.66 10.74
C ALA A 366 -6.82 -18.07 9.50
N GLU A 367 -7.48 -18.71 8.52
CA GLU A 367 -6.79 -19.17 7.31
C GLU A 367 -6.32 -17.99 6.43
N VAL A 368 -7.12 -16.93 6.40
CA VAL A 368 -6.78 -15.65 5.75
C VAL A 368 -7.17 -14.51 6.70
N LEU A 369 -6.20 -13.65 6.99
CA LEU A 369 -6.41 -12.42 7.75
C LEU A 369 -6.51 -11.24 6.78
N VAL A 370 -7.58 -10.45 6.89
CA VAL A 370 -7.82 -9.28 6.03
C VAL A 370 -7.88 -8.01 6.87
N LEU A 371 -7.05 -7.05 6.50
CA LEU A 371 -7.09 -5.68 6.98
C LEU A 371 -7.75 -4.84 5.89
N SER A 372 -8.93 -4.30 6.17
CA SER A 372 -9.69 -3.44 5.23
C SER A 372 -9.78 -2.06 5.86
N ASP A 373 -9.44 -0.97 5.19
CA ASP A 373 -9.70 0.38 5.75
C ASP A 373 -9.04 0.60 7.12
N ASN A 374 -7.89 -0.04 7.36
CA ASN A 374 -7.17 0.04 8.64
C ASN A 374 -5.97 0.99 8.52
N TRP A 375 -6.09 2.22 9.03
CA TRP A 375 -5.15 3.30 8.73
C TRP A 375 -4.12 3.55 9.85
N ASP A 376 -4.37 3.02 11.04
CA ASP A 376 -3.61 3.37 12.25
C ASP A 376 -2.64 2.27 12.73
N VAL A 377 -2.53 1.16 11.98
CA VAL A 377 -1.69 0.02 12.38
C VAL A 377 -0.36 -0.03 11.62
N ASP A 378 0.73 -0.25 12.36
CA ASP A 378 2.02 -0.60 11.78
C ASP A 378 1.95 -2.02 11.19
N TYR A 379 1.80 -2.10 9.86
CA TYR A 379 1.71 -3.36 9.14
C TYR A 379 2.93 -4.25 9.31
N ILE A 380 4.13 -3.68 9.45
CA ILE A 380 5.36 -4.45 9.59
C ILE A 380 5.38 -5.13 10.95
N ALA A 381 5.13 -4.36 12.01
CA ALA A 381 5.05 -4.90 13.36
C ALA A 381 3.96 -5.97 13.47
N LEU A 382 2.78 -5.72 12.90
CA LEU A 382 1.68 -6.67 12.92
C LEU A 382 2.01 -7.96 12.16
N CYS A 383 2.53 -7.86 10.94
CA CYS A 383 2.87 -9.02 10.12
C CYS A 383 3.96 -9.90 10.74
N ARG A 384 4.80 -9.34 11.62
CA ARG A 384 5.80 -10.09 12.39
C ARG A 384 5.22 -10.84 13.59
N GLU A 385 4.18 -10.29 14.21
CA GLU A 385 3.54 -10.86 15.39
C GLU A 385 2.52 -11.95 15.04
N VAL A 386 1.83 -11.83 13.90
CA VAL A 386 0.82 -12.81 13.47
C VAL A 386 1.46 -14.04 12.81
N GLN A 387 0.82 -15.20 12.98
CA GLN A 387 1.28 -16.49 12.40
C GLN A 387 0.54 -16.87 11.11
N ASN A 388 -0.33 -15.98 10.62
CA ASN A 388 -1.18 -16.21 9.47
C ASN A 388 -0.33 -16.30 8.20
N LYS A 389 -0.54 -17.35 7.40
CA LYS A 389 0.19 -17.54 6.13
C LYS A 389 -0.32 -16.64 5.01
N ASN A 390 -1.58 -16.24 5.10
CA ASN A 390 -2.26 -15.46 4.09
C ASN A 390 -2.76 -14.18 4.74
N ILE A 391 -2.20 -13.06 4.31
CA ILE A 391 -2.56 -11.72 4.80
C ILE A 391 -2.99 -10.90 3.59
N VAL A 392 -4.12 -10.22 3.70
CA VAL A 392 -4.63 -9.31 2.69
C VAL A 392 -4.76 -7.92 3.32
N ILE A 393 -4.15 -6.92 2.72
CA ILE A 393 -4.24 -5.51 3.12
C ILE A 393 -4.90 -4.77 1.96
N PHE A 394 -6.04 -4.15 2.21
CA PHE A 394 -6.84 -3.45 1.20
C PHE A 394 -7.35 -2.12 1.76
N LEU A 395 -7.27 -1.05 0.97
CA LEU A 395 -7.68 0.32 1.36
C LEU A 395 -7.03 0.81 2.67
N GLY A 396 -5.76 0.46 2.86
CA GLY A 396 -5.03 0.77 4.09
C GLY A 396 -4.10 1.98 3.99
N GLN A 397 -3.42 2.31 5.09
CA GLN A 397 -2.32 3.29 5.09
C GLN A 397 -1.32 3.03 3.94
N GLU A 398 -0.88 4.10 3.27
CA GLU A 398 0.14 4.01 2.24
C GLU A 398 1.49 3.51 2.82
N MET A 399 2.03 2.43 2.25
CA MET A 399 3.36 1.94 2.63
C MET A 399 4.46 2.54 1.77
N GLN A 400 5.58 2.86 2.39
CA GLN A 400 6.80 3.31 1.73
C GLN A 400 7.55 2.14 1.07
N PRO A 401 8.31 2.37 -0.03
CA PRO A 401 9.05 1.32 -0.71
C PRO A 401 9.95 0.46 0.19
N LEU A 402 10.57 1.06 1.22
CA LEU A 402 11.41 0.37 2.19
C LEU A 402 10.62 -0.67 3.02
N GLU A 403 9.39 -0.36 3.39
CA GLU A 403 8.53 -1.20 4.23
C GLU A 403 8.16 -2.50 3.50
N TYR A 404 7.93 -2.43 2.19
CA TYR A 404 7.77 -3.63 1.36
C TYR A 404 9.02 -4.51 1.35
N GLY A 405 10.20 -3.91 1.28
CA GLY A 405 11.46 -4.63 1.37
C GLY A 405 11.58 -5.40 2.68
N LEU A 406 11.24 -4.75 3.80
CA LEU A 406 11.25 -5.36 5.12
C LEU A 406 10.27 -6.55 5.21
N LEU A 407 9.03 -6.41 4.70
CA LEU A 407 8.09 -7.54 4.66
C LEU A 407 8.63 -8.71 3.83
N VAL A 408 9.24 -8.43 2.69
CA VAL A 408 9.81 -9.47 1.82
C VAL A 408 11.01 -10.14 2.49
N GLU A 409 11.90 -9.38 3.15
CA GLU A 409 13.00 -9.92 3.95
C GLU A 409 12.47 -10.82 5.06
N ASP A 410 11.50 -10.36 5.84
CA ASP A 410 10.89 -11.13 6.92
C ASP A 410 10.31 -12.45 6.39
N LEU A 411 9.60 -12.43 5.26
CA LEU A 411 9.04 -13.63 4.62
C LEU A 411 10.13 -14.63 4.17
N ILE A 412 11.28 -14.13 3.69
CA ILE A 412 12.42 -14.96 3.28
C ILE A 412 13.11 -15.55 4.52
N GLU A 413 13.42 -14.72 5.52
CA GLU A 413 14.17 -15.10 6.71
C GLU A 413 13.39 -16.06 7.61
N THR A 414 12.09 -15.81 7.79
CA THR A 414 11.20 -16.69 8.57
C THR A 414 10.88 -18.01 7.87
N LYS A 415 11.47 -18.26 6.68
CA LYS A 415 11.23 -19.43 5.82
C LYS A 415 9.75 -19.63 5.56
N GLY A 416 9.08 -18.58 5.05
CA GLY A 416 7.70 -18.64 4.60
C GLY A 416 7.43 -20.00 3.95
N THR A 417 6.64 -20.83 4.63
CA THR A 417 6.40 -22.20 4.15
C THR A 417 5.67 -22.13 2.81
N VAL A 418 5.84 -23.12 1.94
CA VAL A 418 5.12 -23.19 0.68
C VAL A 418 3.62 -22.97 0.92
N GLY A 419 3.04 -21.99 0.24
CA GLY A 419 1.65 -21.55 0.40
C GLY A 419 1.45 -20.27 1.24
N THR A 420 2.52 -19.59 1.67
CA THR A 420 2.45 -18.25 2.30
C THR A 420 2.36 -17.17 1.21
N PHE A 421 1.40 -16.25 1.29
CA PHE A 421 1.30 -15.11 0.38
C PHE A 421 0.67 -13.90 1.05
N TYR A 422 1.22 -12.71 0.80
CA TYR A 422 0.63 -11.44 1.24
C TYR A 422 0.12 -10.69 0.00
N GLU A 423 -1.12 -10.21 0.06
CA GLU A 423 -1.75 -9.40 -0.98
C GLU A 423 -1.94 -7.98 -0.43
N ILE A 424 -1.31 -6.99 -1.05
CA ILE A 424 -1.36 -5.59 -0.60
C ILE A 424 -1.88 -4.75 -1.76
N THR A 425 -3.00 -4.06 -1.56
CA THR A 425 -3.59 -3.15 -2.52
C THR A 425 -3.30 -1.71 -2.12
N GLN A 426 -2.72 -0.94 -3.03
CA GLN A 426 -2.42 0.49 -2.84
C GLN A 426 -2.86 1.33 -4.03
N THR A 427 -3.10 2.60 -3.76
CA THR A 427 -3.43 3.61 -4.76
C THR A 427 -2.14 4.15 -5.40
N GLY A 428 -2.20 4.43 -6.71
CA GLY A 428 -1.07 4.99 -7.46
C GLY A 428 -0.14 3.96 -8.10
N GLU A 429 -0.19 3.91 -9.44
CA GLU A 429 0.61 2.97 -10.24
C GLU A 429 2.13 3.24 -10.11
N ASP A 430 2.55 4.50 -10.03
CA ASP A 430 3.96 4.87 -9.98
C ASP A 430 4.64 4.44 -8.68
N LYS A 431 3.95 4.60 -7.55
CA LYS A 431 4.43 4.09 -6.24
C LYS A 431 4.53 2.57 -6.26
N THR A 432 3.58 1.88 -6.87
CA THR A 432 3.62 0.42 -7.03
C THR A 432 4.82 -0.01 -7.88
N LYS A 433 5.13 0.71 -8.97
CA LYS A 433 6.32 0.47 -9.81
C LYS A 433 7.61 0.69 -9.03
N GLU A 434 7.68 1.72 -8.20
CA GLU A 434 8.82 1.98 -7.32
C GLU A 434 8.99 0.88 -6.27
N ALA A 435 7.89 0.50 -5.62
CA ALA A 435 7.62 -0.75 -4.91
C ALA A 435 8.38 -1.95 -5.47
N MET A 436 7.95 -2.35 -6.66
CA MET A 436 8.45 -3.52 -7.36
C MET A 436 9.91 -3.40 -7.77
N ARG A 437 10.38 -2.20 -8.16
CA ARG A 437 11.80 -1.96 -8.47
C ARG A 437 12.68 -2.14 -7.23
N PHE A 438 12.24 -1.64 -6.08
CA PHE A 438 12.95 -1.79 -4.82
C PHE A 438 13.03 -3.27 -4.41
N ILE A 439 11.90 -3.99 -4.41
CA ILE A 439 11.85 -5.42 -4.10
C ILE A 439 12.77 -6.22 -5.04
N ALA A 440 12.73 -5.94 -6.36
CA ALA A 440 13.55 -6.65 -7.33
C ALA A 440 15.06 -6.44 -7.08
N ALA A 441 15.49 -5.20 -6.89
CA ALA A 441 16.89 -4.89 -6.59
C ALA A 441 17.34 -5.55 -5.29
N HIS A 442 16.49 -5.51 -4.26
CA HIS A 442 16.75 -6.10 -2.97
C HIS A 442 16.86 -7.64 -3.05
N PHE A 443 15.94 -8.31 -3.74
CA PHE A 443 15.93 -9.77 -3.89
C PHE A 443 17.13 -10.31 -4.67
N GLU A 444 17.52 -9.63 -5.76
CA GLU A 444 18.72 -10.00 -6.53
C GLU A 444 19.98 -9.95 -5.67
N ASN A 445 20.08 -9.00 -4.75
CA ASN A 445 21.18 -8.86 -3.82
C ASN A 445 21.23 -10.01 -2.79
N VAL A 446 20.10 -10.32 -2.16
CA VAL A 446 20.00 -11.38 -1.14
C VAL A 446 20.32 -12.76 -1.75
N VAL A 447 19.76 -13.08 -2.91
CA VAL A 447 20.00 -14.36 -3.61
C VAL A 447 21.46 -14.50 -4.02
N MET A 448 22.06 -13.45 -4.58
CA MET A 448 23.48 -13.48 -4.98
C MET A 448 24.39 -13.67 -3.76
N ARG A 449 24.11 -13.00 -2.64
CA ARG A 449 24.85 -13.13 -1.39
C ARG A 449 24.86 -14.58 -0.88
N GLU A 450 23.70 -15.20 -0.75
CA GLU A 450 23.58 -16.58 -0.27
C GLU A 450 24.16 -17.59 -1.27
N ARG A 451 24.00 -17.36 -2.57
CA ARG A 451 24.61 -18.19 -3.62
C ARG A 451 26.13 -18.21 -3.52
N PHE A 452 26.78 -17.08 -3.29
CA PHE A 452 28.24 -17.02 -3.08
C PHE A 452 28.66 -17.68 -1.76
N ARG A 453 27.93 -17.46 -0.66
CA ARG A 453 28.20 -18.11 0.64
C ARG A 453 28.15 -19.64 0.53
N LEU A 454 27.12 -20.18 -0.11
CA LEU A 454 26.96 -21.62 -0.29
C LEU A 454 28.04 -22.22 -1.21
N ALA A 455 28.41 -21.53 -2.29
CA ALA A 455 29.47 -21.99 -3.19
C ALA A 455 30.87 -21.98 -2.55
N GLU A 456 31.13 -21.05 -1.62
CA GLU A 456 32.36 -20.98 -0.82
C GLU A 456 32.38 -22.07 0.27
N GLY A 457 31.26 -22.29 0.98
CA GLY A 457 31.15 -23.27 2.07
C GLY A 457 31.05 -24.74 1.62
N LEU A 458 30.59 -25.01 0.40
CA LEU A 458 30.35 -26.37 -0.11
C LEU A 458 31.01 -26.58 -1.49
N PRO A 459 32.29 -27.02 -1.54
CA PRO A 459 33.03 -27.25 -2.78
C PRO A 459 32.32 -28.20 -3.77
N LYS A 460 31.50 -29.12 -3.25
CA LYS A 460 30.71 -30.08 -4.03
C LYS A 460 29.62 -29.45 -4.91
N ILE A 461 29.23 -28.19 -4.69
CA ILE A 461 28.15 -27.51 -5.43
C ILE A 461 28.71 -26.52 -6.47
N GLN A 462 30.02 -26.23 -6.43
CA GLN A 462 30.65 -25.26 -7.34
C GLN A 462 30.44 -25.57 -8.83
N TRP A 463 30.45 -26.84 -9.22
CA TRP A 463 30.20 -27.23 -10.63
C TRP A 463 28.76 -26.91 -11.08
N ALA A 464 27.79 -27.01 -10.17
CA ALA A 464 26.39 -26.67 -10.44
C ALA A 464 26.20 -25.16 -10.46
N ASP A 465 26.84 -24.42 -9.53
CA ASP A 465 26.85 -22.96 -9.55
C ASP A 465 27.39 -22.42 -10.88
N LYS A 466 28.51 -22.97 -11.36
CA LYS A 466 29.14 -22.54 -12.62
C LYS A 466 28.37 -22.99 -13.88
N ALA A 467 27.34 -23.83 -13.75
CA ALA A 467 26.49 -24.24 -14.86
C ALA A 467 25.26 -23.34 -15.09
N VAL A 468 24.96 -22.43 -14.14
CA VAL A 468 23.77 -21.56 -14.16
C VAL A 468 24.18 -20.10 -14.38
N PRO A 469 23.49 -19.34 -15.24
CA PRO A 469 23.77 -17.92 -15.47
C PRO A 469 23.81 -17.12 -14.17
N LEU A 470 24.71 -16.14 -14.09
CA LEU A 470 24.58 -15.05 -13.11
C LEU A 470 23.75 -13.93 -13.74
N PHE A 471 22.84 -13.38 -12.95
CA PHE A 471 22.15 -12.13 -13.24
C PHE A 471 22.75 -11.07 -12.30
N ILE A 472 23.30 -10.01 -12.88
CA ILE A 472 24.01 -8.96 -12.16
C ILE A 472 23.37 -7.63 -12.54
N SER A 473 22.77 -6.93 -11.57
CA SER A 473 22.15 -5.63 -11.81
C SER A 473 23.20 -4.57 -12.11
N LYS A 474 24.31 -4.56 -11.36
CA LYS A 474 25.39 -3.61 -11.57
C LYS A 474 26.75 -4.23 -11.29
N LEU A 475 27.66 -4.19 -12.27
CA LEU A 475 29.07 -4.53 -12.09
C LEU A 475 29.92 -3.29 -12.36
N THR A 476 30.67 -2.83 -11.36
CA THR A 476 31.62 -1.73 -11.52
C THR A 476 33.02 -2.24 -11.21
N ILE A 477 33.97 -2.01 -12.12
CA ILE A 477 35.37 -2.38 -11.93
C ILE A 477 36.18 -1.09 -11.80
N CYS A 478 36.98 -1.00 -10.75
CA CYS A 478 37.86 0.12 -10.44
C CYS A 478 39.24 -0.36 -9.99
N GLU A 479 40.15 0.57 -9.72
CA GLU A 479 41.55 0.28 -9.36
C GLU A 479 41.67 -0.48 -8.03
N GLU A 480 40.73 -0.24 -7.10
CA GLU A 480 40.72 -0.85 -5.77
C GLU A 480 40.06 -2.24 -5.73
N GLY A 481 39.24 -2.56 -6.73
CA GLY A 481 38.32 -3.67 -6.62
C GLY A 481 37.25 -3.76 -7.71
N HIS A 482 36.33 -4.70 -7.54
CA HIS A 482 35.08 -4.69 -8.29
C HIS A 482 33.91 -4.72 -7.34
N LYS A 483 32.91 -3.89 -7.63
CA LYS A 483 31.63 -3.88 -6.95
C LYS A 483 30.64 -4.69 -7.76
N LEU A 484 30.11 -5.76 -7.17
CA LEU A 484 29.05 -6.57 -7.73
C LEU A 484 27.77 -6.31 -6.95
N ASN A 485 26.82 -5.66 -7.60
CA ASN A 485 25.65 -5.03 -7.02
C ASN A 485 26.05 -4.16 -5.81
N ASP A 486 25.75 -4.61 -4.59
CA ASP A 486 26.09 -3.93 -3.33
C ASP A 486 27.26 -4.57 -2.54
N THR A 487 27.92 -5.58 -3.11
CA THR A 487 29.10 -6.22 -2.50
C THR A 487 30.39 -5.68 -3.10
N ASP A 488 31.30 -5.22 -2.26
CA ASP A 488 32.60 -4.67 -2.65
C ASP A 488 33.72 -5.70 -2.47
N TYR A 489 34.43 -6.00 -3.55
CA TYR A 489 35.55 -6.93 -3.57
C TYR A 489 36.84 -6.15 -3.79
N ARG A 490 37.61 -5.95 -2.73
CA ARG A 490 38.88 -5.21 -2.76
C ARG A 490 40.09 -6.13 -2.65
N LEU A 491 41.14 -5.78 -3.37
CA LEU A 491 42.42 -6.49 -3.35
C LEU A 491 43.54 -5.49 -3.16
N GLY A 492 44.44 -5.75 -2.21
CA GLY A 492 45.63 -4.93 -2.04
C GLY A 492 46.77 -5.67 -1.36
N VAL A 493 47.98 -5.16 -1.50
CA VAL A 493 49.19 -5.75 -0.90
C VAL A 493 49.43 -5.15 0.49
N ILE A 494 49.79 -5.98 1.47
CA ILE A 494 50.21 -5.56 2.81
C ILE A 494 51.68 -5.95 3.04
N CYS A 495 52.49 -5.02 3.54
CA CYS A 495 53.88 -5.23 3.92
C CYS A 495 54.05 -5.31 5.44
N HIS A 496 54.63 -6.40 5.95
CA HIS A 496 54.99 -6.55 7.36
C HIS A 496 56.45 -6.17 7.60
N THR A 497 56.69 -5.39 8.66
CA THR A 497 58.04 -5.05 9.11
C THR A 497 58.51 -6.02 10.18
N CYS A 498 59.72 -6.56 10.01
CA CYS A 498 60.27 -7.57 10.93
C CYS A 498 60.72 -6.96 12.27
N ASN A 499 60.93 -5.63 12.32
CA ASN A 499 61.53 -4.93 13.47
C ASN A 499 60.64 -3.83 14.09
N GLY A 500 59.32 -3.84 13.86
CA GLY A 500 58.36 -3.01 14.61
C GLY A 500 58.31 -1.50 14.27
N TYR A 501 59.20 -1.00 13.40
CA TYR A 501 59.10 0.34 12.83
C TYR A 501 58.69 0.25 11.35
N ALA A 502 57.59 0.90 10.99
CA ALA A 502 57.09 0.98 9.62
C ALA A 502 57.00 2.47 9.21
N PRO A 503 57.48 2.86 8.01
CA PRO A 503 57.23 4.18 7.45
C PRO A 503 55.73 4.50 7.42
N LYS A 504 55.34 5.77 7.60
CA LYS A 504 53.92 6.20 7.55
C LYS A 504 53.23 5.77 6.25
N THR A 505 53.95 5.76 5.13
CA THR A 505 53.45 5.30 3.83
C THR A 505 53.06 3.82 3.83
N ILE A 506 53.86 2.95 4.49
CA ILE A 506 53.56 1.52 4.66
C ILE A 506 52.42 1.30 5.67
N ILE A 507 52.37 2.07 6.77
CA ILE A 507 51.27 1.98 7.76
C ILE A 507 49.94 2.37 7.12
N CYS A 508 49.90 3.50 6.40
CA CYS A 508 48.71 3.95 5.69
C CYS A 508 48.32 2.97 4.57
N GLY A 509 49.29 2.50 3.78
CA GLY A 509 49.05 1.52 2.72
C GLY A 509 48.56 0.16 3.23
N ASN A 510 49.02 -0.30 4.39
CA ASN A 510 48.54 -1.54 5.00
C ASN A 510 47.11 -1.48 5.55
N GLN A 511 46.64 -0.28 5.93
CA GLN A 511 45.27 -0.09 6.41
C GLN A 511 44.25 -0.38 5.30
N TYR A 512 44.55 0.07 4.08
CA TYR A 512 43.65 -0.02 2.91
C TYR A 512 44.06 -1.09 1.89
N GLY A 513 45.31 -1.57 1.95
CA GLY A 513 45.96 -2.40 0.92
C GLY A 513 46.62 -1.53 -0.16
N HIS A 514 47.90 -1.77 -0.47
CA HIS A 514 48.58 -1.10 -1.59
C HIS A 514 47.98 -1.53 -2.93
N LEU A 515 47.74 -0.55 -3.82
CA LEU A 515 47.04 -0.72 -5.10
C LEU A 515 47.95 -1.13 -6.26
N ARG A 516 49.27 -1.18 -6.03
CA ARG A 516 50.27 -1.53 -7.05
C ARG A 516 51.15 -2.67 -6.58
N ASP A 517 51.68 -3.39 -7.56
CA ASP A 517 52.75 -4.34 -7.31
C ASP A 517 53.94 -3.63 -6.68
N ILE A 518 54.67 -4.38 -5.86
CA ILE A 518 55.73 -3.82 -5.08
C ILE A 518 57.08 -4.35 -5.61
N ASP A 519 58.08 -3.47 -5.74
CA ASP A 519 59.40 -3.82 -6.27
C ASP A 519 60.24 -4.64 -5.27
N ARG A 520 61.49 -4.96 -5.64
CA ARG A 520 62.40 -5.75 -4.78
C ARG A 520 62.76 -5.06 -3.45
N PHE A 521 62.55 -3.76 -3.36
CA PHE A 521 62.75 -2.93 -2.17
C PHE A 521 61.45 -2.65 -1.42
N ARG A 522 60.35 -3.22 -1.90
CA ARG A 522 59.01 -3.12 -1.33
C ARG A 522 58.38 -1.71 -1.41
N PHE A 523 58.69 -0.96 -2.48
CA PHE A 523 57.95 0.24 -2.91
C PHE A 523 57.02 -0.01 -4.11
N GLU A 524 55.95 0.77 -4.26
CA GLU A 524 55.01 0.63 -5.38
C GLU A 524 55.73 0.79 -6.73
N LYS A 525 55.63 -0.22 -7.59
CA LYS A 525 56.10 -0.18 -8.97
C LYS A 525 55.29 0.86 -9.72
N ARG A 526 55.95 1.92 -10.20
CA ARG A 526 55.34 3.00 -10.98
C ARG A 526 55.20 2.69 -12.48
N LEU A 527 55.63 1.52 -12.92
CA LEU A 527 55.50 1.04 -14.30
C LEU A 527 54.49 -0.11 -14.35
N PHE A 528 53.51 0.00 -15.24
CA PHE A 528 52.61 -1.10 -15.58
C PHE A 528 53.41 -2.30 -16.10
N PRO A 529 53.10 -3.55 -15.70
CA PRO A 529 53.71 -4.73 -16.29
C PRO A 529 53.43 -4.83 -17.80
N GLU A 530 54.23 -5.62 -18.52
CA GLU A 530 54.06 -5.87 -19.95
C GLU A 530 52.63 -6.36 -20.24
N PHE A 531 51.86 -5.57 -21.00
CA PHE A 531 50.48 -5.87 -21.36
C PHE A 531 50.38 -7.18 -22.15
N THR A 532 49.45 -8.06 -21.77
CA THR A 532 49.15 -9.26 -22.55
C THR A 532 48.05 -8.97 -23.57
N PRO A 533 48.07 -9.61 -24.76
CA PRO A 533 46.99 -9.47 -25.74
C PRO A 533 45.64 -9.89 -25.11
N GLY A 534 44.73 -8.94 -24.90
CA GLY A 534 43.40 -9.17 -24.29
C GLY A 534 43.12 -8.37 -23.01
N ASP A 535 44.11 -7.71 -22.40
CA ASP A 535 43.90 -6.83 -21.25
C ASP A 535 43.24 -5.50 -21.66
N ILE A 536 42.27 -5.01 -20.88
CA ILE A 536 41.56 -3.75 -21.15
C ILE A 536 42.27 -2.61 -20.41
N PHE A 537 42.70 -1.58 -21.13
CA PHE A 537 43.29 -0.38 -20.55
C PHE A 537 42.32 0.80 -20.63
N VAL A 538 42.13 1.51 -19.51
CA VAL A 538 41.23 2.66 -19.37
C VAL A 538 42.05 3.82 -18.77
N GLN A 539 42.41 4.83 -19.55
CA GLN A 539 43.22 5.97 -19.07
C GLN A 539 42.56 7.33 -19.38
N ASP A 540 42.68 8.26 -18.44
CA ASP A 540 42.41 9.69 -18.63
C ASP A 540 43.75 10.39 -18.96
N PHE A 541 43.96 10.81 -20.21
CA PHE A 541 45.27 11.24 -20.70
C PHE A 541 45.55 12.70 -20.36
N ASN A 542 46.48 12.98 -19.44
CA ASN A 542 47.14 14.29 -19.32
C ASN A 542 48.68 14.13 -19.29
N PRO A 543 49.41 14.44 -20.38
CA PRO A 543 50.83 14.14 -20.54
C PRO A 543 51.77 15.19 -19.90
N GLN A 544 51.28 16.08 -19.05
CA GLN A 544 52.10 17.10 -18.39
C GLN A 544 52.05 16.99 -16.87
N ARG A 545 52.92 16.13 -16.31
CA ARG A 545 53.50 16.40 -14.99
C ARG A 545 54.99 16.09 -14.99
N GLY A 546 55.73 17.07 -14.49
CA GLY A 546 57.18 17.12 -14.47
C GLY A 546 57.80 16.20 -13.42
N VAL A 547 59.05 15.84 -13.74
CA VAL A 547 59.94 14.89 -13.07
C VAL A 547 60.39 15.32 -11.66
N ASP A 548 59.89 16.44 -11.12
CA ASP A 548 60.49 17.08 -9.93
C ASP A 548 59.97 16.60 -8.57
N ASP A 549 58.68 16.25 -8.42
CA ASP A 549 58.17 15.72 -7.12
C ASP A 549 58.66 14.28 -6.83
N ASP A 550 59.14 13.59 -7.85
CA ASP A 550 59.59 12.19 -7.80
C ASP A 550 61.03 12.04 -7.30
N LEU A 551 61.85 13.07 -7.45
CA LEU A 551 63.26 13.03 -7.05
C LEU A 551 63.41 13.19 -5.53
N GLU A 552 62.57 14.03 -4.90
CA GLU A 552 62.65 14.33 -3.47
C GLU A 552 62.16 13.15 -2.60
N LEU A 553 61.15 12.42 -3.07
CA LEU A 553 60.68 11.17 -2.45
C LEU A 553 61.69 10.03 -2.66
N ALA A 554 62.26 9.89 -3.87
CA ALA A 554 63.27 8.89 -4.18
C ALA A 554 64.57 9.07 -3.38
N ILE A 555 64.96 10.32 -3.07
CA ILE A 555 66.13 10.61 -2.21
C ILE A 555 65.86 10.25 -0.74
N THR A 556 64.62 10.47 -0.27
CA THR A 556 64.19 10.11 1.08
C THR A 556 64.11 8.59 1.26
N GLU A 557 63.62 7.87 0.24
CA GLU A 557 63.54 6.41 0.21
C GLU A 557 64.93 5.76 0.03
N ALA A 558 65.80 6.33 -0.81
CA ALA A 558 67.19 5.87 -0.98
C ALA A 558 68.04 6.02 0.30
N SER A 559 67.72 7.01 1.14
CA SER A 559 68.36 7.17 2.45
C SER A 559 67.94 6.07 3.44
N PHE A 560 66.75 5.49 3.28
CA PHE A 560 66.27 4.34 4.07
C PHE A 560 66.85 3.00 3.55
N MET A 561 67.23 2.94 2.27
CA MET A 561 67.77 1.74 1.61
C MET A 561 69.17 1.31 2.10
N MET A 562 69.87 2.12 2.90
CA MET A 562 71.26 1.83 3.28
C MET A 562 71.45 1.09 4.62
N GLU A 563 70.44 0.90 5.46
CA GLU A 563 70.69 0.38 6.83
C GLU A 563 69.94 -0.87 7.33
N HIS A 564 68.83 -1.36 6.76
CA HIS A 564 68.12 -2.50 7.39
C HIS A 564 67.51 -3.57 6.47
N ASP A 565 67.74 -4.82 6.88
CA ASP A 565 67.31 -6.08 6.27
C ASP A 565 65.77 -6.32 6.32
N ARG A 566 65.26 -6.78 5.17
CA ARG A 566 64.12 -7.69 4.90
C ARG A 566 62.73 -7.36 5.49
N LEU A 567 61.85 -6.82 4.64
CA LEU A 567 60.37 -6.76 4.81
C LEU A 567 59.68 -8.02 4.24
N THR A 568 58.60 -8.52 4.87
CA THR A 568 57.76 -9.62 4.35
C THR A 568 56.46 -9.07 3.72
N ALA A 569 56.13 -9.41 2.47
CA ALA A 569 54.90 -8.95 1.80
C ALA A 569 53.83 -10.06 1.75
N LEU A 570 52.57 -9.71 1.96
CA LEU A 570 51.39 -10.59 1.87
C LEU A 570 50.32 -9.93 0.99
N GLU A 571 49.59 -10.70 0.19
CA GLU A 571 48.37 -10.23 -0.45
C GLU A 571 47.22 -10.24 0.56
N LYS A 572 46.42 -9.17 0.59
CA LYS A 572 45.21 -9.06 1.40
C LYS A 572 44.01 -8.92 0.49
N PHE A 573 43.15 -9.93 0.51
CA PHE A 573 41.84 -9.89 -0.11
C PHE A 573 40.80 -9.46 0.93
N THR A 574 39.99 -8.45 0.62
CA THR A 574 38.95 -7.94 1.51
C THR A 574 37.61 -7.92 0.77
N LYS A 575 36.63 -8.67 1.28
CA LYS A 575 35.24 -8.67 0.82
C LYS A 575 34.40 -7.92 1.83
N VAL A 576 33.79 -6.82 1.41
CA VAL A 576 32.93 -5.97 2.26
C VAL A 576 31.49 -6.06 1.75
N PHE A 577 30.59 -6.47 2.63
CA PHE A 577 29.16 -6.49 2.35
C PHE A 577 28.52 -5.15 2.76
N SER A 578 27.35 -4.85 2.18
CA SER A 578 26.58 -3.62 2.46
C SER A 578 26.14 -3.48 3.92
N ASP A 579 26.02 -4.58 4.66
CA ASP A 579 25.73 -4.59 6.10
C ASP A 579 26.97 -4.35 6.99
N GLY A 580 28.12 -4.04 6.39
CA GLY A 580 29.37 -3.79 7.09
C GLY A 580 30.16 -5.05 7.45
N THR A 581 29.68 -6.26 7.11
CA THR A 581 30.44 -7.49 7.32
C THR A 581 31.70 -7.49 6.44
N VAL A 582 32.86 -7.80 7.03
CA VAL A 582 34.14 -7.86 6.31
C VAL A 582 34.76 -9.25 6.41
N HIS A 583 35.03 -9.88 5.28
CA HIS A 583 35.86 -11.09 5.20
C HIS A 583 37.24 -10.75 4.65
N ILE A 584 38.29 -11.17 5.35
CA ILE A 584 39.68 -10.95 4.95
C ILE A 584 40.35 -12.30 4.72
N GLU A 585 40.80 -12.58 3.50
CA GLU A 585 41.70 -13.69 3.18
C GLU A 585 43.11 -13.13 2.95
N ARG A 586 44.15 -13.85 3.38
CA ARG A 586 45.55 -13.46 3.19
C ARG A 586 46.32 -14.56 2.46
N PHE A 587 47.08 -14.19 1.44
CA PHE A 587 47.89 -15.11 0.63
C PHE A 587 49.35 -14.67 0.61
N ASN A 588 50.27 -15.60 0.34
CA ASN A 588 51.68 -15.26 0.13
C ASN A 588 51.83 -14.47 -1.18
N TYR A 589 52.58 -13.35 -1.13
CA TYR A 589 52.85 -12.49 -2.28
C TYR A 589 53.91 -13.11 -3.20
N ASP A 590 53.53 -14.22 -3.86
CA ASP A 590 54.39 -14.99 -4.77
C ASP A 590 54.03 -14.74 -6.25
N LYS A 591 53.00 -13.91 -6.50
CA LYS A 591 52.44 -13.56 -7.81
C LYS A 591 52.25 -12.04 -7.91
N SER A 592 52.05 -11.53 -9.13
CA SER A 592 51.69 -10.12 -9.32
C SER A 592 50.26 -9.86 -8.85
N LEU A 593 49.98 -8.64 -8.36
CA LEU A 593 48.65 -8.15 -8.04
C LEU A 593 47.70 -8.31 -9.24
N MET A 594 48.23 -8.18 -10.46
CA MET A 594 47.52 -8.44 -11.71
C MET A 594 47.07 -9.92 -11.85
N GLU A 595 47.91 -10.88 -11.47
CA GLU A 595 47.54 -12.31 -11.44
C GLU A 595 46.53 -12.62 -10.34
N ALA A 596 46.66 -11.97 -9.17
CA ALA A 596 45.70 -12.09 -8.07
C ALA A 596 44.33 -11.49 -8.45
N TRP A 597 44.32 -10.38 -9.20
CA TRP A 597 43.12 -9.80 -9.82
C TRP A 597 42.46 -10.75 -10.81
N ARG A 598 43.25 -11.32 -11.72
CA ARG A 598 42.77 -12.31 -12.70
C ARG A 598 42.18 -13.53 -11.98
N TYR A 599 42.81 -13.99 -10.89
CA TYR A 599 42.28 -15.07 -10.05
C TYR A 599 40.94 -14.70 -9.40
N LEU A 600 40.81 -13.48 -8.87
CA LEU A 600 39.60 -13.02 -8.19
C LEU A 600 38.41 -12.92 -9.15
N ILE A 601 38.60 -12.31 -10.32
CA ILE A 601 37.58 -12.21 -11.36
C ILE A 601 37.24 -13.62 -11.91
N CYS A 602 38.22 -14.51 -12.04
CA CYS A 602 37.98 -15.92 -12.35
C CYS A 602 37.09 -16.62 -11.30
N LYS A 603 37.34 -16.37 -10.00
CA LYS A 603 36.59 -16.94 -8.88
C LYS A 603 35.13 -16.48 -8.92
N THR A 604 34.89 -15.18 -9.12
CA THR A 604 33.54 -14.58 -9.12
C THR A 604 32.78 -14.80 -10.45
N LEU A 605 33.36 -14.38 -11.57
CA LEU A 605 32.71 -14.31 -12.88
C LEU A 605 33.15 -15.39 -13.88
N GLY A 606 34.35 -15.94 -13.73
CA GLY A 606 34.96 -16.86 -14.68
C GLY A 606 34.54 -18.34 -14.55
N ASN A 607 34.99 -19.16 -15.52
CA ASN A 607 34.78 -20.61 -15.60
C ASN A 607 33.31 -21.07 -15.58
N ARG A 608 32.39 -20.22 -16.05
CA ARG A 608 30.96 -20.54 -16.16
C ARG A 608 30.66 -21.14 -17.53
N LYS A 609 29.85 -22.21 -17.57
CA LYS A 609 29.34 -22.79 -18.83
C LYS A 609 28.26 -21.93 -19.48
N SER A 610 27.57 -21.14 -18.65
CA SER A 610 26.51 -20.22 -19.03
C SER A 610 27.02 -18.78 -19.06
N ILE A 611 26.48 -17.97 -19.96
CA ILE A 611 26.83 -16.56 -20.13
C ILE A 611 26.30 -15.73 -18.95
N ASN A 612 27.14 -14.81 -18.43
CA ASN A 612 26.73 -13.88 -17.38
C ASN A 612 25.87 -12.76 -17.99
N LYS A 613 24.70 -12.50 -17.40
CA LYS A 613 23.81 -11.41 -17.80
C LYS A 613 24.00 -10.23 -16.85
N ILE A 614 24.37 -9.09 -17.42
CA ILE A 614 24.71 -7.86 -16.69
C ILE A 614 23.82 -6.73 -17.21
N GLU A 615 23.00 -6.15 -16.33
CA GLU A 615 22.14 -5.03 -16.68
C GLU A 615 22.96 -3.74 -16.88
N SER A 616 23.96 -3.49 -16.04
CA SER A 616 24.88 -2.36 -16.18
C SER A 616 26.34 -2.74 -15.87
N LEU A 617 27.23 -2.55 -16.84
CA LEU A 617 28.68 -2.73 -16.70
C LEU A 617 29.39 -1.37 -16.73
N GLY A 618 30.21 -1.09 -15.73
CA GLY A 618 30.97 0.15 -15.60
C GLY A 618 32.47 -0.07 -15.39
N PHE A 619 33.30 0.70 -16.08
CA PHE A 619 34.74 0.83 -15.80
C PHE A 619 35.05 2.23 -15.28
N GLN A 620 35.65 2.32 -14.10
CA GLN A 620 35.95 3.59 -13.44
C GLN A 620 37.43 3.64 -13.03
N ALA A 621 38.21 4.40 -13.79
CA ALA A 621 39.59 4.77 -13.46
C ALA A 621 39.59 6.07 -12.65
N GLN A 622 40.50 6.20 -11.67
CA GLN A 622 40.73 7.48 -11.01
C GLN A 622 41.52 8.39 -11.96
N LYS A 623 41.26 9.69 -11.89
CA LYS A 623 42.05 10.68 -12.65
C LYS A 623 43.52 10.45 -12.30
N HIS A 624 44.37 10.28 -13.31
CA HIS A 624 45.84 10.23 -13.26
C HIS A 624 46.52 8.86 -13.36
N ASP A 625 45.92 7.74 -12.94
CA ASP A 625 46.66 6.48 -12.84
C ASP A 625 46.30 5.44 -13.92
N GLY A 626 45.07 5.41 -14.40
CA GLY A 626 44.65 4.47 -15.44
C GLY A 626 44.41 3.06 -14.89
N LEU A 627 43.33 2.44 -15.35
CA LEU A 627 42.85 1.13 -14.90
C LEU A 627 43.20 0.05 -15.93
N VAL A 628 43.90 -1.00 -15.48
CA VAL A 628 44.10 -2.23 -16.25
C VAL A 628 43.11 -3.28 -15.75
N VAL A 629 42.20 -3.73 -16.62
CA VAL A 629 41.27 -4.82 -16.30
C VAL A 629 41.68 -6.09 -17.02
N CYS A 630 42.05 -7.10 -16.24
CA CYS A 630 42.38 -8.44 -16.72
C CYS A 630 41.17 -9.38 -16.54
N LEU A 631 40.39 -9.54 -17.60
CA LEU A 631 39.29 -10.52 -17.61
C LEU A 631 39.80 -11.92 -18.01
N PRO A 632 39.14 -13.00 -17.53
CA PRO A 632 39.50 -14.37 -17.89
C PRO A 632 39.37 -14.62 -19.40
N GLU A 633 40.31 -15.37 -19.98
CA GLU A 633 40.27 -15.75 -21.39
C GLU A 633 39.01 -16.58 -21.69
N GLY A 634 38.28 -16.20 -22.75
CA GLY A 634 37.04 -16.88 -23.16
C GLY A 634 35.77 -16.49 -22.37
N ILE A 635 35.83 -15.48 -21.49
CA ILE A 635 34.62 -14.98 -20.83
C ILE A 635 33.61 -14.43 -21.85
N LYS A 636 32.33 -14.80 -21.67
CA LYS A 636 31.21 -14.28 -22.45
C LYS A 636 30.23 -13.55 -21.56
N LEU A 637 29.93 -12.30 -21.93
CA LEU A 637 29.07 -11.39 -21.20
C LEU A 637 27.89 -10.95 -22.09
N ASN A 638 26.70 -10.92 -21.51
CA ASN A 638 25.53 -10.30 -22.11
C ASN A 638 25.25 -9.02 -21.32
N VAL A 639 25.55 -7.86 -21.92
CA VAL A 639 25.54 -6.56 -21.25
C VAL A 639 24.46 -5.68 -21.89
N ARG A 640 23.56 -5.11 -21.08
CA ARG A 640 22.52 -4.20 -21.58
C ARG A 640 22.96 -2.73 -21.62
N ASN A 641 23.55 -2.24 -20.54
CA ASN A 641 24.02 -0.86 -20.41
C ASN A 641 25.53 -0.82 -20.12
N PHE A 642 26.23 0.15 -20.70
CA PHE A 642 27.69 0.27 -20.60
C PHE A 642 28.13 1.67 -20.16
N ALA A 643 29.09 1.73 -19.24
CA ALA A 643 29.70 2.97 -18.78
C ALA A 643 31.23 2.85 -18.71
N THR A 644 31.96 3.90 -19.08
CA THR A 644 33.42 3.96 -18.93
C THR A 644 33.92 5.37 -18.66
N SER A 645 34.87 5.54 -17.74
CA SER A 645 35.51 6.84 -17.50
C SER A 645 36.66 7.15 -18.47
N GLY A 646 37.07 6.20 -19.32
CA GLY A 646 38.15 6.38 -20.32
C GLY A 646 37.63 6.53 -21.75
N ASN A 647 38.57 6.55 -22.71
CA ASN A 647 38.25 6.60 -24.15
C ASN A 647 37.27 5.49 -24.55
N LEU A 648 36.10 5.88 -25.02
CA LEU A 648 35.02 4.94 -25.31
C LEU A 648 35.41 3.94 -26.40
N SER A 649 35.89 4.40 -27.56
CA SER A 649 36.24 3.51 -28.68
C SER A 649 37.34 2.52 -28.33
N GLU A 650 38.35 2.96 -27.59
CA GLU A 650 39.48 2.10 -27.20
C GLU A 650 39.05 1.00 -26.22
N VAL A 651 38.21 1.36 -25.25
CA VAL A 651 37.67 0.40 -24.28
C VAL A 651 36.69 -0.54 -24.95
N LEU A 652 35.79 -0.03 -25.80
CA LEU A 652 34.83 -0.85 -26.53
C LEU A 652 35.54 -1.89 -27.40
N GLN A 653 36.56 -1.50 -28.18
CA GLN A 653 37.32 -2.40 -29.07
C GLN A 653 37.87 -3.63 -28.31
N ARG A 654 38.27 -3.45 -27.05
CA ARG A 654 38.79 -4.54 -26.21
C ARG A 654 37.68 -5.34 -25.51
N VAL A 655 36.51 -4.77 -25.29
CA VAL A 655 35.35 -5.43 -24.68
C VAL A 655 34.53 -6.23 -25.71
N GLU A 656 34.45 -5.82 -26.98
CA GLU A 656 33.60 -6.47 -27.99
C GLU A 656 33.83 -7.98 -28.14
N PRO A 657 35.08 -8.49 -28.17
CA PRO A 657 35.34 -9.93 -28.29
C PRO A 657 34.70 -10.76 -27.17
N MET A 658 34.42 -10.13 -26.03
CA MET A 658 33.86 -10.75 -24.82
C MET A 658 32.33 -10.68 -24.79
N LEU A 659 31.69 -9.91 -25.67
CA LEU A 659 30.23 -9.83 -25.74
C LEU A 659 29.64 -11.05 -26.45
N GLU A 660 28.47 -11.52 -25.98
CA GLU A 660 27.69 -12.57 -26.64
C GLU A 660 27.24 -12.14 -28.04
N SER A 661 26.82 -10.89 -28.18
CA SER A 661 26.34 -10.29 -29.43
C SER A 661 27.11 -9.01 -29.71
N PRO A 662 28.31 -9.07 -30.30
CA PRO A 662 29.18 -7.91 -30.47
C PRO A 662 28.59 -6.84 -31.39
N ASN A 663 27.57 -7.13 -32.19
CA ASN A 663 26.93 -6.17 -33.10
C ASN A 663 25.63 -5.54 -32.54
N ARG A 664 25.24 -5.86 -31.30
CA ARG A 664 24.03 -5.31 -30.68
C ARG A 664 24.36 -3.97 -29.99
N PRO A 665 23.58 -2.90 -30.22
CA PRO A 665 23.76 -1.64 -29.51
C PRO A 665 23.37 -1.78 -28.03
N PHE A 666 23.99 -0.98 -27.17
CA PHE A 666 23.64 -0.90 -25.76
C PHE A 666 22.34 -0.11 -25.58
N GLY A 667 21.53 -0.46 -24.58
CA GLY A 667 20.31 0.28 -24.24
C GLY A 667 20.61 1.67 -23.68
N ARG A 668 21.75 1.82 -23.00
CA ARG A 668 22.31 3.09 -22.53
C ARG A 668 23.83 3.00 -22.55
N LEU A 669 24.47 4.04 -23.08
CA LEU A 669 25.92 4.20 -23.11
C LEU A 669 26.30 5.52 -22.43
N THR A 670 27.32 5.50 -21.56
CA THR A 670 27.80 6.71 -20.88
C THR A 670 29.32 6.70 -20.83
N SER A 671 29.97 7.81 -21.20
CA SER A 671 31.42 7.92 -21.09
C SER A 671 31.85 9.35 -20.75
N ASP A 672 32.84 9.46 -19.85
CA ASP A 672 33.46 10.74 -19.50
C ASP A 672 34.54 11.16 -20.49
N GLY A 673 34.94 10.25 -21.39
CA GLY A 673 36.03 10.42 -22.37
C GLY A 673 35.55 10.39 -23.83
N LEU A 674 34.32 10.82 -24.10
CA LEU A 674 33.73 10.86 -25.45
C LEU A 674 34.53 11.77 -26.39
N ARG A 675 34.81 11.27 -27.60
CA ARG A 675 35.47 11.99 -28.69
C ARG A 675 34.55 12.11 -29.89
N LEU A 676 34.84 13.09 -30.76
CA LEU A 676 34.05 13.33 -31.98
C LEU A 676 34.02 12.08 -32.90
N GLU A 677 35.10 11.31 -32.92
CA GLU A 677 35.25 10.06 -33.69
C GLU A 677 34.34 8.93 -33.19
N ASP A 678 33.89 8.97 -31.93
CA ASP A 678 33.01 7.96 -31.34
C ASP A 678 31.59 8.02 -31.92
N ALA A 679 31.18 9.16 -32.52
CA ALA A 679 29.87 9.35 -33.14
C ALA A 679 29.63 8.48 -34.40
N HIS A 680 30.67 7.82 -34.90
CA HIS A 680 30.58 6.88 -36.03
C HIS A 680 30.68 5.41 -35.60
N ASN A 681 30.78 5.16 -34.29
CA ASN A 681 30.79 3.81 -33.75
C ASN A 681 29.36 3.23 -33.82
N PRO A 682 29.12 2.06 -34.44
CA PRO A 682 27.78 1.48 -34.61
C PRO A 682 27.08 1.09 -33.29
N LYS A 683 27.74 1.26 -32.14
CA LYS A 683 27.21 1.02 -30.79
C LYS A 683 26.83 2.28 -30.02
N VAL A 684 27.24 3.45 -30.51
CA VAL A 684 26.87 4.79 -30.03
C VAL A 684 25.68 5.27 -30.85
#